data_AF-A0A970C287-F1
#
_entry.id   AF-A0A970C287-F1
#
_cell.length_a   1.000
_cell.length_b   1.000
_cell.length_c   1.000
_cell.angle_alpha   90.00
_cell.angle_beta   90.00
_cell.angle_gamma   90.00
#
_symmetry.space_group_name_H-M   'P 1'
#
loop_
_entity.id
_entity.type
_entity.pdbx_description
1 polymer ?
#
loop_
_entity_poly.entity_id
_entity_poly.type
_entity_poly.pdbx_seq_one_letter_code
_entity_poly.pdbx_strand_id
1 'polypeptide(L)'
;MVRACQPVLLVALLAVTAAVADAATFAEVQRIKLGQLEQAARNAVAQQRKTHCEPMAVQAEFQGIGGVLVGRSTDWDVDGDGQCLKVTLLGIPANTSHTDIDHRLAIRFAQPVNLLSRSTGLALWIRPADGLAPTLRFGARFRCAGSDEDPVIISDTPLVHKFGDSPHQAYLDWGYAFSHDVEPLRGAPRELFERVEAIELTFVQKRIPRGEGPLPPATGVFYLDGVQLVDWYEGSYDNSRFPPDGPLNAAQPIVSQGRTQQVAVICALYGGEEGVQSALRAMDMMARIQCWDGSWPEIQTRLQGETTHGMILADLARTLQALRDRNRPELKQWVRIRHWDMTRDELYEQMIYRAAMSRAPAPMHTWADTYFSGEGALRGGCNRPMYFTVSQYVTAQVLRDGAWKKQVLVEYDRNMDDLVAYQGVTAGGWPIFGEGDRYNGRGLSWDCGYTTDHVFIMAIGSRVTGDERWGAMMRRFDAVVEAMMLADGLRIDGGLSERGRARSGGLKAPDIVFQEAHRHGATKLAQWGANVSRLTWSQWPAGGSQWPGASRARGYGLGAFLTWLTYDLQAEPEPADLGHVFPRQWPVWTAVWMDKEGREARRSKLVLQPGTAPTVNTFQWEVGQYPVITGAPVAVELLGETPVEISDVTASGDVSALAKGTPRFEVVGDGRFEDNKVLLTGPARVGMLYDGGEVAFSVKPAETDKPAGFRVRALHAPEACTHAFPDNAERPARPDGNRSPRRPGRREGR
;
A
#
# COMPACT_ATOMS: atom_id res chain seq x y z
N MET A 1 70.01 15.88 19.76
CA MET A 1 69.76 14.72 18.89
C MET A 1 68.33 14.26 19.09
N VAL A 2 67.53 14.51 18.05
CA VAL A 2 66.26 13.88 17.64
C VAL A 2 65.26 13.45 18.74
N ARG A 3 64.20 14.25 18.90
CA ARG A 3 62.87 13.74 19.28
C ARG A 3 61.86 14.11 18.20
N ALA A 4 61.25 13.05 17.66
CA ALA A 4 60.00 12.93 16.94
C ALA A 4 59.19 14.20 16.63
N CYS A 5 59.10 14.52 15.34
CA CYS A 5 57.94 15.18 14.73
C CYS A 5 57.39 14.23 13.65
N GLN A 6 56.22 13.64 13.89
CA GLN A 6 55.40 12.92 12.90
C GLN A 6 54.00 13.57 12.84
N PRO A 7 53.28 13.44 11.71
CA PRO A 7 52.64 14.57 11.06
C PRO A 7 51.21 14.83 11.53
N VAL A 8 50.96 16.06 11.98
CA VAL A 8 49.61 16.61 12.21
C VAL A 8 49.04 17.28 10.94
N LEU A 9 49.74 17.19 9.80
CA LEU A 9 49.39 17.97 8.61
C LEU A 9 48.58 17.23 7.52
N LEU A 10 47.90 16.11 7.83
CA LEU A 10 47.06 15.41 6.85
C LEU A 10 45.64 15.06 7.33
N VAL A 11 45.21 15.52 8.52
CA VAL A 11 43.85 15.29 9.03
C VAL A 11 43.03 16.59 9.12
N ALA A 12 43.66 17.75 8.96
CA ALA A 12 42.97 19.05 8.97
C ALA A 12 42.40 19.47 7.60
N LEU A 13 42.53 18.65 6.55
CA LEU A 13 41.97 18.88 5.21
C LEU A 13 40.78 17.97 4.85
N LEU A 14 40.28 17.22 5.85
CA LEU A 14 38.99 16.51 5.80
C LEU A 14 37.97 17.10 6.79
N ALA A 15 38.23 18.34 7.24
CA ALA A 15 37.17 19.21 7.74
C ALA A 15 36.31 19.59 6.54
N VAL A 16 35.28 18.78 6.33
CA VAL A 16 34.13 18.96 5.45
C VAL A 16 33.79 20.45 5.36
N THR A 17 34.34 21.12 4.34
CA THR A 17 33.55 22.07 3.59
C THR A 17 32.37 21.26 3.11
N ALA A 18 31.26 21.34 3.83
CA ALA A 18 29.97 21.05 3.24
C ALA A 18 29.82 22.09 2.14
N ALA A 19 30.42 21.80 0.99
CA ALA A 19 29.99 22.37 -0.26
C ALA A 19 28.48 22.21 -0.22
N VAL A 20 27.78 23.34 -0.24
CA VAL A 20 26.37 23.36 -0.60
C VAL A 20 26.38 22.68 -1.96
N ALA A 21 26.08 21.38 -1.98
CA ALA A 21 25.99 20.67 -3.24
C ALA A 21 24.87 21.40 -3.98
N ASP A 22 25.18 21.97 -5.14
CA ASP A 22 24.15 22.55 -5.99
C ASP A 22 23.05 21.48 -6.13
N ALA A 23 21.79 21.90 -5.91
CA ALA A 23 20.67 20.99 -6.00
C ALA A 23 20.73 20.25 -7.34
N ALA A 24 20.55 18.92 -7.33
CA ALA A 24 20.58 18.14 -8.56
C ALA A 24 19.53 18.69 -9.53
N THR A 25 19.93 18.91 -10.78
CA THR A 25 18.99 19.28 -11.84
C THR A 25 17.97 18.16 -12.04
N PHE A 26 16.77 18.47 -12.56
CA PHE A 26 15.77 17.43 -12.76
C PHE A 26 16.24 16.29 -13.68
N ALA A 27 17.01 16.62 -14.72
CA ALA A 27 17.64 15.62 -15.59
C ALA A 27 18.63 14.72 -14.83
N GLU A 28 19.38 15.25 -13.88
CA GLU A 28 20.26 14.45 -13.01
C GLU A 28 19.46 13.57 -12.06
N VAL A 29 18.34 14.06 -11.52
CA VAL A 29 17.43 13.28 -10.68
C VAL A 29 16.89 12.06 -11.45
N GLN A 30 16.45 12.25 -12.69
CA GLN A 30 15.98 11.14 -13.53
C GLN A 30 17.09 10.10 -13.77
N ARG A 31 18.33 10.54 -13.99
CA ARG A 31 19.50 9.65 -14.10
C ARG A 31 19.77 8.89 -12.79
N ILE A 32 19.64 9.55 -11.64
CA ILE A 32 19.80 8.92 -10.33
C ILE A 32 18.73 7.85 -10.09
N LYS A 33 17.46 8.15 -10.42
CA LYS A 33 16.34 7.19 -10.36
C LYS A 33 16.62 5.95 -11.20
N LEU A 34 17.09 6.13 -12.44
CA LEU A 34 17.50 5.02 -13.30
C LEU A 34 18.61 4.17 -12.65
N GLY A 35 19.67 4.81 -12.12
CA GLY A 35 20.75 4.10 -11.43
C GLY A 35 20.27 3.32 -10.19
N GLN A 36 19.25 3.82 -9.48
CA GLN A 36 18.62 3.09 -8.37
C GLN A 36 17.87 1.83 -8.84
N LEU A 37 17.19 1.88 -9.99
CA LEU A 37 16.53 0.71 -10.59
C LEU A 37 17.53 -0.34 -11.09
N GLU A 38 18.63 0.10 -11.71
CA GLU A 38 19.72 -0.80 -12.10
C GLU A 38 20.35 -1.50 -10.90
N GLN A 39 20.56 -0.77 -9.79
CA GLN A 39 21.06 -1.35 -8.56
C GLN A 39 20.06 -2.35 -7.96
N ALA A 40 18.77 -2.06 -8.03
CA ALA A 40 17.72 -2.98 -7.60
C ALA A 40 17.74 -4.27 -8.44
N ALA A 41 17.87 -4.17 -9.77
CA ALA A 41 18.00 -5.32 -10.66
C ALA A 41 19.22 -6.18 -10.30
N ARG A 42 20.40 -5.57 -10.13
CA ARG A 42 21.63 -6.29 -9.74
C ARG A 42 21.47 -7.02 -8.40
N ASN A 43 20.91 -6.33 -7.41
CA ASN A 43 20.64 -6.92 -6.10
C ASN A 43 19.67 -8.09 -6.20
N ALA A 44 18.70 -8.00 -7.11
CA ALA A 44 17.73 -9.05 -7.29
C ALA A 44 18.36 -10.30 -7.91
N VAL A 45 19.02 -10.15 -9.05
CA VAL A 45 19.77 -11.24 -9.71
C VAL A 45 20.72 -11.94 -8.74
N ALA A 46 21.45 -11.18 -7.92
CA ALA A 46 22.42 -11.72 -6.97
C ALA A 46 21.82 -12.54 -5.81
N GLN A 47 20.52 -12.38 -5.54
CA GLN A 47 19.81 -13.04 -4.44
C GLN A 47 18.85 -14.13 -4.93
N GLN A 48 18.78 -14.38 -6.23
CA GLN A 48 18.02 -15.51 -6.75
C GLN A 48 18.65 -16.82 -6.28
N ARG A 49 17.81 -17.73 -5.79
CA ARG A 49 18.21 -19.10 -5.53
C ARG A 49 18.62 -19.77 -6.85
N LYS A 50 19.79 -20.40 -6.82
CA LYS A 50 20.40 -21.09 -7.96
C LYS A 50 20.42 -22.62 -7.80
N THR A 51 19.86 -23.14 -6.71
CA THR A 51 19.83 -24.56 -6.39
C THR A 51 18.41 -25.08 -6.52
N HIS A 52 18.25 -26.26 -7.13
CA HIS A 52 16.99 -26.96 -7.29
C HIS A 52 17.09 -28.39 -6.76
N CYS A 53 15.94 -28.96 -6.39
CA CYS A 53 15.74 -30.36 -6.13
C CYS A 53 14.84 -30.92 -7.22
N GLU A 54 15.16 -32.10 -7.74
CA GLU A 54 14.26 -32.82 -8.64
C GLU A 54 12.98 -33.22 -7.91
N PRO A 55 11.80 -33.23 -8.58
CA PRO A 55 10.56 -33.70 -7.96
C PRO A 55 10.70 -35.09 -7.34
N MET A 56 10.29 -35.24 -6.08
CA MET A 56 10.39 -36.49 -5.32
C MET A 56 9.01 -36.96 -4.91
N ALA A 57 8.64 -38.19 -5.28
CA ALA A 57 7.38 -38.80 -4.81
C ALA A 57 7.34 -38.87 -3.28
N VAL A 58 6.19 -38.52 -2.70
CA VAL A 58 5.98 -38.59 -1.26
C VAL A 58 5.66 -40.03 -0.85
N GLN A 59 6.57 -40.67 -0.12
CA GLN A 59 6.29 -41.93 0.56
C GLN A 59 5.55 -41.64 1.88
N ALA A 60 4.22 -41.69 1.84
CA ALA A 60 3.37 -41.41 2.99
C ALA A 60 2.11 -42.28 3.03
N GLU A 61 1.54 -42.39 4.23
CA GLU A 61 0.20 -42.94 4.42
C GLU A 61 -0.84 -41.83 4.34
N PHE A 62 -1.98 -42.13 3.69
CA PHE A 62 -3.08 -41.21 3.53
C PHE A 62 -4.24 -41.59 4.44
N GLN A 63 -4.67 -40.66 5.29
CA GLN A 63 -5.76 -40.89 6.25
C GLN A 63 -6.78 -39.76 6.19
N GLY A 64 -8.06 -40.11 5.97
CA GLY A 64 -9.18 -39.19 6.10
C GLY A 64 -9.54 -38.92 7.57
N ILE A 65 -9.85 -37.68 7.90
CA ILE A 65 -10.23 -37.21 9.24
C ILE A 65 -11.51 -36.37 9.13
N GLY A 66 -12.45 -36.57 10.06
CA GLY A 66 -13.75 -35.90 10.06
C GLY A 66 -14.62 -36.39 8.91
N GLY A 67 -15.23 -35.46 8.16
CA GLY A 67 -16.04 -35.77 6.98
C GLY A 67 -15.23 -36.07 5.70
N VAL A 68 -14.02 -36.63 5.81
CA VAL A 68 -13.18 -36.98 4.66
C VAL A 68 -12.95 -38.49 4.65
N LEU A 69 -13.33 -39.15 3.55
CA LEU A 69 -13.04 -40.56 3.30
C LEU A 69 -12.03 -40.67 2.16
N VAL A 70 -11.04 -41.55 2.31
CA VAL A 70 -10.01 -41.80 1.29
C VAL A 70 -9.97 -43.29 0.98
N GLY A 71 -9.87 -43.62 -0.31
CA GLY A 71 -9.67 -44.99 -0.78
C GLY A 71 -8.84 -45.00 -2.05
N ARG A 72 -8.21 -46.13 -2.36
CA ARG A 72 -7.50 -46.30 -3.64
C ARG A 72 -8.50 -46.34 -4.79
N SER A 73 -8.09 -45.83 -5.94
CA SER A 73 -8.88 -45.88 -7.18
C SER A 73 -7.97 -46.14 -8.37
N THR A 74 -8.52 -46.79 -9.40
CA THR A 74 -7.90 -46.99 -10.71
C THR A 74 -8.61 -46.17 -11.80
N ASP A 75 -9.54 -45.29 -11.42
CA ASP A 75 -10.37 -44.51 -12.36
C ASP A 75 -9.56 -43.38 -13.02
N TRP A 76 -8.37 -43.11 -12.52
CA TRP A 76 -7.44 -42.09 -12.98
C TRP A 76 -6.03 -42.47 -12.55
N ASP A 77 -5.03 -42.10 -13.34
CA ASP A 77 -3.62 -42.27 -13.02
C ASP A 77 -2.82 -41.35 -13.96
N VAL A 78 -2.29 -40.25 -13.45
CA VAL A 78 -1.65 -39.18 -14.24
C VAL A 78 -0.16 -39.40 -14.41
N ASP A 79 0.50 -40.03 -13.44
CA ASP A 79 1.93 -40.34 -13.48
C ASP A 79 2.23 -41.82 -13.77
N GLY A 80 1.21 -42.68 -13.77
CA GLY A 80 1.29 -44.07 -14.17
C GLY A 80 1.78 -45.00 -13.06
N ASP A 81 1.79 -44.55 -11.81
CA ASP A 81 2.31 -45.32 -10.67
C ASP A 81 1.25 -46.22 -10.00
N GLY A 82 -0.01 -46.13 -10.45
CA GLY A 82 -1.16 -46.86 -9.92
C GLY A 82 -1.60 -46.42 -8.51
N GLN A 83 -1.16 -45.25 -8.03
CA GLN A 83 -1.43 -44.71 -6.68
C GLN A 83 -2.42 -43.54 -6.67
N CYS A 84 -3.48 -43.61 -7.48
CA CYS A 84 -4.56 -42.63 -7.39
C CYS A 84 -5.44 -42.86 -6.15
N LEU A 85 -5.81 -41.76 -5.49
CA LEU A 85 -6.73 -41.71 -4.36
C LEU A 85 -8.06 -41.13 -4.78
N LYS A 86 -9.15 -41.80 -4.41
CA LYS A 86 -10.51 -41.23 -4.42
C LYS A 86 -10.78 -40.62 -3.05
N VAL A 87 -11.00 -39.31 -3.03
CA VAL A 87 -11.32 -38.53 -1.83
C VAL A 87 -12.80 -38.15 -1.86
N THR A 88 -13.55 -38.57 -0.86
CA THR A 88 -14.97 -38.25 -0.69
C THR A 88 -15.12 -37.28 0.49
N LEU A 89 -15.67 -36.11 0.20
CA LEU A 89 -15.97 -35.05 1.15
C LEU A 89 -17.45 -35.14 1.54
N LEU A 90 -17.74 -35.21 2.83
CA LEU A 90 -19.09 -35.39 3.39
C LEU A 90 -19.43 -34.22 4.33
N GLY A 91 -20.43 -33.43 3.94
CA GLY A 91 -21.00 -32.39 4.81
C GLY A 91 -20.01 -31.30 5.21
N ILE A 92 -19.14 -30.88 4.29
CA ILE A 92 -18.13 -29.83 4.54
C ILE A 92 -18.84 -28.50 4.80
N PRO A 93 -18.68 -27.89 5.98
CA PRO A 93 -19.40 -26.69 6.33
C PRO A 93 -18.82 -25.45 5.64
N ALA A 94 -19.66 -24.41 5.56
CA ALA A 94 -19.21 -23.05 5.33
C ALA A 94 -18.27 -22.65 6.48
N ASN A 95 -17.01 -22.33 6.18
CA ASN A 95 -16.09 -21.87 7.19
C ASN A 95 -15.42 -20.57 6.75
N THR A 96 -15.67 -19.51 7.52
CA THR A 96 -14.99 -18.22 7.37
C THR A 96 -13.87 -18.04 8.39
N SER A 97 -13.79 -18.92 9.40
CA SER A 97 -12.67 -19.03 10.33
C SER A 97 -11.57 -19.89 9.71
N HIS A 98 -10.32 -19.54 10.01
CA HIS A 98 -9.14 -20.27 9.52
C HIS A 98 -8.52 -21.19 10.56
N THR A 99 -9.06 -21.17 11.79
CA THR A 99 -8.51 -21.89 12.94
C THR A 99 -9.15 -23.28 13.07
N ASP A 100 -10.47 -23.39 13.03
CA ASP A 100 -11.15 -24.63 13.40
C ASP A 100 -11.60 -25.42 12.16
N ILE A 101 -10.67 -26.19 11.57
CA ILE A 101 -10.96 -27.04 10.40
C ILE A 101 -10.82 -28.53 10.76
N ASP A 102 -11.96 -29.19 10.93
CA ASP A 102 -12.02 -30.60 11.31
C ASP A 102 -11.85 -31.58 10.15
N HIS A 103 -12.22 -31.16 8.94
CA HIS A 103 -12.26 -32.01 7.75
C HIS A 103 -10.91 -32.02 7.03
N ARG A 104 -10.16 -33.13 7.10
CA ARG A 104 -8.77 -33.20 6.67
C ARG A 104 -8.39 -34.51 5.97
N LEU A 105 -7.40 -34.43 5.08
CA LEU A 105 -6.65 -35.57 4.54
C LEU A 105 -5.20 -35.48 5.02
N ALA A 106 -4.81 -36.35 5.95
CA ALA A 106 -3.45 -36.40 6.48
C ALA A 106 -2.53 -37.21 5.56
N ILE A 107 -1.41 -36.60 5.18
CA ILE A 107 -0.26 -37.22 4.51
C ILE A 107 0.80 -37.43 5.59
N ARG A 108 0.88 -38.64 6.15
CA ARG A 108 1.75 -38.96 7.29
C ARG A 108 3.09 -39.50 6.82
N PHE A 109 4.18 -38.89 7.29
CA PHE A 109 5.52 -39.40 7.06
C PHE A 109 5.86 -40.51 8.07
N ALA A 110 6.63 -41.51 7.65
CA ALA A 110 7.07 -42.59 8.53
C ALA A 110 7.94 -42.11 9.71
N GLN A 111 8.67 -41.01 9.52
CA GLN A 111 9.47 -40.30 10.53
C GLN A 111 9.38 -38.80 10.27
N PRO A 112 9.59 -37.95 11.30
CA PRO A 112 9.66 -36.51 11.09
C PRO A 112 10.68 -36.14 10.01
N VAL A 113 10.30 -35.30 9.06
CA VAL A 113 11.16 -34.89 7.95
C VAL A 113 11.53 -33.41 8.06
N ASN A 114 12.75 -33.10 7.65
CA ASN A 114 13.17 -31.73 7.39
C ASN A 114 12.70 -31.34 5.98
N LEU A 115 11.61 -30.59 5.89
CA LEU A 115 11.06 -30.15 4.61
C LEU A 115 11.96 -29.12 3.94
N LEU A 116 12.58 -28.20 4.71
CA LEU A 116 13.42 -27.12 4.17
C LEU A 116 14.72 -27.61 3.52
N SER A 117 15.30 -28.70 4.03
CA SER A 117 16.49 -29.31 3.42
C SER A 117 16.18 -30.15 2.19
N ARG A 118 14.89 -30.49 1.96
CA ARG A 118 14.46 -31.42 0.92
C ARG A 118 13.80 -30.73 -0.26
N SER A 119 12.95 -29.74 0.01
CA SER A 119 12.07 -29.14 -1.00
C SER A 119 11.57 -27.79 -0.51
N THR A 120 10.76 -27.13 -1.34
CA THR A 120 10.14 -25.87 -0.99
C THR A 120 8.62 -25.85 -1.12
N GLY A 121 8.05 -26.94 -1.61
CA GLY A 121 6.62 -27.15 -1.60
C GLY A 121 6.20 -28.58 -1.89
N LEU A 122 4.89 -28.75 -2.01
CA LEU A 122 4.21 -29.96 -2.43
C LEU A 122 3.43 -29.68 -3.72
N ALA A 123 3.58 -30.56 -4.70
CA ALA A 123 2.74 -30.63 -5.89
C ALA A 123 1.80 -31.84 -5.79
N LEU A 124 0.57 -31.68 -6.27
CA LEU A 124 -0.41 -32.77 -6.32
C LEU A 124 -1.38 -32.55 -7.48
N TRP A 125 -1.78 -33.62 -8.14
CA TRP A 125 -2.75 -33.57 -9.21
C TRP A 125 -4.16 -33.80 -8.67
N ILE A 126 -5.12 -32.98 -9.12
CA ILE A 126 -6.53 -33.08 -8.76
C ILE A 126 -7.37 -33.25 -10.01
N ARG A 127 -8.30 -34.22 -9.96
CA ARG A 127 -9.39 -34.36 -10.91
C ARG A 127 -10.73 -34.31 -10.15
N PRO A 128 -11.47 -33.18 -10.20
CA PRO A 128 -12.80 -33.14 -9.61
C PRO A 128 -13.75 -34.11 -10.33
N ALA A 129 -14.63 -34.78 -9.57
CA ALA A 129 -15.73 -35.52 -10.17
C ALA A 129 -16.87 -34.58 -10.57
N ASP A 130 -17.74 -35.05 -11.47
CA ASP A 130 -18.91 -34.28 -11.91
C ASP A 130 -19.78 -33.86 -10.72
N GLY A 131 -20.21 -32.59 -10.71
CA GLY A 131 -21.06 -32.02 -9.67
C GLY A 131 -20.35 -31.61 -8.37
N LEU A 132 -19.01 -31.70 -8.28
CA LEU A 132 -18.27 -31.14 -7.15
C LEU A 132 -18.55 -29.65 -7.00
N ALA A 133 -18.90 -29.21 -5.78
CA ALA A 133 -19.31 -27.82 -5.56
C ALA A 133 -18.15 -26.83 -5.86
N PRO A 134 -18.38 -25.78 -6.66
CA PRO A 134 -17.35 -24.79 -7.02
C PRO A 134 -16.91 -23.91 -5.84
N THR A 135 -17.60 -24.00 -4.71
CA THR A 135 -17.28 -23.32 -3.44
C THR A 135 -16.35 -24.12 -2.54
N LEU A 136 -16.05 -25.38 -2.87
CA LEU A 136 -15.10 -26.16 -2.08
C LEU A 136 -13.68 -25.67 -2.30
N ARG A 137 -12.95 -25.56 -1.20
CA ARG A 137 -11.60 -25.02 -1.14
C ARG A 137 -10.74 -25.91 -0.26
N PHE A 138 -9.44 -25.94 -0.53
CA PHE A 138 -8.47 -26.65 0.31
C PHE A 138 -7.26 -25.78 0.67
N GLY A 139 -6.62 -26.15 1.78
CA GLY A 139 -5.37 -25.57 2.29
C GLY A 139 -4.49 -26.66 2.90
N ALA A 140 -3.58 -26.28 3.78
CA ALA A 140 -2.72 -27.24 4.48
C ALA A 140 -2.45 -26.85 5.93
N ARG A 141 -2.27 -27.84 6.79
CA ARG A 141 -1.76 -27.72 8.16
C ARG A 141 -0.55 -28.63 8.33
N PHE A 142 0.48 -28.15 9.00
CA PHE A 142 1.70 -28.90 9.26
C PHE A 142 1.71 -29.36 10.72
N ARG A 143 1.85 -30.67 10.92
CA ARG A 143 2.05 -31.26 12.24
C ARG A 143 3.54 -31.37 12.50
N CYS A 144 4.03 -30.69 13.53
CA CYS A 144 5.46 -30.60 13.84
C CYS A 144 5.80 -31.36 15.13
N ALA A 145 6.78 -32.26 15.08
CA ALA A 145 7.17 -33.08 16.23
C ALA A 145 7.69 -32.20 17.38
N GLY A 146 7.13 -32.39 18.59
CA GLY A 146 7.54 -31.67 19.79
C GLY A 146 7.15 -30.19 19.83
N SER A 147 6.16 -29.79 19.01
CA SER A 147 5.58 -28.44 18.99
C SER A 147 4.07 -28.54 19.18
N ASP A 148 3.52 -27.63 19.98
CA ASP A 148 2.07 -27.39 20.06
C ASP A 148 1.60 -26.37 19.00
N GLU A 149 2.54 -25.73 18.29
CA GLU A 149 2.26 -24.89 17.14
C GLU A 149 2.19 -25.73 15.86
N ASP A 150 1.09 -25.59 15.12
CA ASP A 150 0.91 -26.18 13.80
C ASP A 150 0.81 -25.07 12.75
N PRO A 151 1.85 -24.88 11.93
CA PRO A 151 1.78 -23.93 10.83
C PRO A 151 0.63 -24.27 9.86
N VAL A 152 0.04 -23.26 9.22
CA VAL A 152 -1.07 -23.44 8.26
C VAL A 152 -0.86 -22.63 6.98
N ILE A 153 -1.21 -23.21 5.84
CA ILE A 153 -1.49 -22.51 4.58
C ILE A 153 -3.02 -22.40 4.47
N ILE A 154 -3.52 -21.17 4.40
CA ILE A 154 -4.95 -20.87 4.51
C ILE A 154 -5.76 -21.52 3.38
N SER A 155 -6.95 -22.03 3.73
CA SER A 155 -7.81 -22.87 2.85
C SER A 155 -8.62 -22.08 1.82
N ASP A 156 -7.94 -21.50 0.83
CA ASP A 156 -8.57 -20.70 -0.24
C ASP A 156 -8.29 -21.17 -1.66
N THR A 157 -7.57 -22.28 -1.84
CA THR A 157 -7.37 -22.85 -3.17
C THR A 157 -8.65 -23.55 -3.62
N PRO A 158 -9.27 -23.22 -4.78
CA PRO A 158 -10.44 -23.95 -5.31
C PRO A 158 -10.19 -25.46 -5.36
N LEU A 159 -11.23 -26.31 -5.38
CA LEU A 159 -11.11 -27.69 -5.86
C LEU A 159 -11.57 -27.85 -7.32
N VAL A 160 -12.38 -26.90 -7.81
CA VAL A 160 -12.89 -26.87 -9.17
C VAL A 160 -12.37 -25.63 -9.86
N HIS A 161 -11.81 -25.80 -11.05
CA HIS A 161 -11.19 -24.72 -11.82
C HIS A 161 -12.26 -23.92 -12.59
N LYS A 162 -12.30 -22.60 -12.40
CA LYS A 162 -13.34 -21.78 -13.05
C LYS A 162 -13.16 -21.61 -14.56
N PHE A 163 -11.94 -21.81 -15.07
CA PHE A 163 -11.65 -21.79 -16.51
C PHE A 163 -11.78 -23.17 -17.19
N GLY A 164 -12.29 -24.18 -16.49
CA GLY A 164 -12.61 -25.48 -17.09
C GLY A 164 -11.46 -26.50 -17.17
N ASP A 165 -10.29 -26.18 -16.63
CA ASP A 165 -9.16 -27.12 -16.60
C ASP A 165 -9.44 -28.27 -15.61
N SER A 166 -9.59 -29.47 -16.15
CA SER A 166 -9.66 -30.73 -15.40
C SER A 166 -9.06 -31.86 -16.25
N PRO A 167 -8.10 -32.65 -15.72
CA PRO A 167 -7.46 -32.49 -14.42
C PRO A 167 -6.51 -31.28 -14.36
N HIS A 168 -6.07 -30.92 -13.16
CA HIS A 168 -5.14 -29.80 -12.94
C HIS A 168 -4.15 -30.11 -11.80
N GLN A 169 -3.00 -29.43 -11.80
CA GLN A 169 -2.00 -29.56 -10.74
C GLN A 169 -2.09 -28.42 -9.71
N ALA A 170 -2.04 -28.77 -8.43
CA ALA A 170 -2.03 -27.88 -7.27
C ALA A 170 -0.64 -27.78 -6.66
N TYR A 171 -0.39 -26.66 -6.00
CA TYR A 171 0.85 -26.45 -5.27
C TYR A 171 0.62 -25.80 -3.92
N LEU A 172 1.38 -26.28 -2.94
CA LEU A 172 1.45 -25.74 -1.60
C LEU A 172 2.91 -25.39 -1.33
N ASP A 173 3.21 -24.10 -1.18
CA ASP A 173 4.56 -23.60 -0.92
C ASP A 173 4.71 -23.32 0.57
N TRP A 174 5.79 -23.82 1.17
CA TRP A 174 6.07 -23.68 2.61
C TRP A 174 6.25 -22.21 3.02
N GLY A 175 6.65 -21.36 2.08
CA GLY A 175 6.73 -19.91 2.26
C GLY A 175 5.37 -19.21 2.42
N TYR A 176 4.25 -19.92 2.31
CA TYR A 176 2.91 -19.41 2.63
C TYR A 176 2.34 -19.95 3.94
N ALA A 177 3.17 -20.57 4.77
CA ALA A 177 2.73 -21.05 6.06
C ALA A 177 2.74 -19.93 7.13
N PHE A 178 1.71 -19.92 7.97
CA PHE A 178 1.50 -18.99 9.08
C PHE A 178 1.30 -19.73 10.39
N SER A 179 1.32 -19.01 11.51
CA SER A 179 0.73 -19.57 12.73
C SER A 179 -0.78 -19.78 12.52
N HIS A 180 -1.27 -20.81 13.18
CA HIS A 180 -2.67 -21.22 13.18
C HIS A 180 -3.64 -20.06 13.53
N ASP A 181 -3.24 -19.16 14.43
CA ASP A 181 -4.08 -18.05 14.94
C ASP A 181 -3.82 -16.70 14.26
N VAL A 182 -3.01 -16.68 13.19
CA VAL A 182 -2.58 -15.44 12.51
C VAL A 182 -1.77 -14.50 13.43
N GLU A 183 -1.28 -15.01 14.55
CA GLU A 183 -0.28 -14.36 15.41
C GLU A 183 1.15 -14.62 14.87
N PRO A 184 2.18 -13.88 15.30
CA PRO A 184 3.55 -14.30 15.07
C PRO A 184 3.79 -15.70 15.65
N LEU A 185 4.43 -16.60 14.90
CA LEU A 185 4.89 -17.90 15.42
C LEU A 185 5.78 -17.65 16.65
N ARG A 186 5.55 -18.37 17.76
CA ARG A 186 6.32 -18.16 19.01
C ARG A 186 7.72 -18.76 18.90
N GLY A 187 7.89 -19.79 18.06
CA GLY A 187 9.18 -20.38 17.69
C GLY A 187 9.74 -19.82 16.38
N ALA A 188 11.05 -20.02 16.14
CA ALA A 188 11.64 -19.72 14.85
C ALA A 188 11.01 -20.64 13.78
N PRO A 189 10.34 -20.12 12.74
CA PRO A 189 9.59 -20.96 11.80
C PRO A 189 10.44 -22.02 11.10
N ARG A 190 11.75 -21.77 10.95
CA ARG A 190 12.72 -22.76 10.48
C ARG A 190 12.68 -24.06 11.29
N GLU A 191 12.65 -23.98 12.62
CA GLU A 191 12.72 -25.14 13.51
C GLU A 191 11.47 -26.03 13.41
N LEU A 192 10.32 -25.45 13.08
CA LEU A 192 9.06 -26.17 12.87
C LEU A 192 9.13 -27.04 11.61
N PHE A 193 9.65 -26.51 10.51
CA PHE A 193 9.75 -27.23 9.24
C PHE A 193 10.89 -28.26 9.18
N GLU A 194 11.78 -28.27 10.17
CA GLU A 194 12.85 -29.27 10.27
C GLU A 194 12.34 -30.63 10.82
N ARG A 195 11.14 -30.67 11.40
CA ARG A 195 10.59 -31.84 12.11
C ARG A 195 9.11 -32.10 11.79
N VAL A 196 8.72 -32.07 10.51
CA VAL A 196 7.32 -32.25 10.11
C VAL A 196 6.93 -33.74 10.10
N GLU A 197 5.89 -34.10 10.84
CA GLU A 197 5.35 -35.47 10.95
C GLU A 197 4.25 -35.74 9.92
N ALA A 198 3.46 -34.71 9.60
CA ALA A 198 2.39 -34.84 8.62
C ALA A 198 2.07 -33.50 7.95
N ILE A 199 1.58 -33.60 6.72
CA ILE A 199 0.91 -32.50 6.01
C ILE A 199 -0.58 -32.86 5.95
N GLU A 200 -1.43 -32.07 6.60
CA GLU A 200 -2.87 -32.25 6.61
C GLU A 200 -3.52 -31.32 5.59
N LEU A 201 -4.02 -31.85 4.47
CA LEU A 201 -4.84 -31.07 3.55
C LEU A 201 -6.18 -30.76 4.20
N THR A 202 -6.50 -29.49 4.40
CA THR A 202 -7.71 -29.02 5.10
C THR A 202 -8.79 -28.66 4.07
N PHE A 203 -10.06 -28.96 4.36
CA PHE A 203 -11.17 -28.68 3.43
C PHE A 203 -12.25 -27.79 4.06
N VAL A 204 -12.67 -26.77 3.32
CA VAL A 204 -13.73 -25.84 3.73
C VAL A 204 -14.61 -25.47 2.55
N GLN A 205 -15.78 -24.91 2.83
CA GLN A 205 -16.61 -24.28 1.83
C GLN A 205 -16.56 -22.76 1.98
N LYS A 206 -16.20 -22.05 0.90
CA LYS A 206 -16.13 -20.58 0.86
C LYS A 206 -16.61 -20.06 -0.49
N ARG A 207 -17.47 -19.04 -0.47
CA ARG A 207 -17.90 -18.30 -1.66
C ARG A 207 -16.93 -17.15 -1.87
N ILE A 208 -16.20 -17.16 -2.99
CA ILE A 208 -15.31 -16.08 -3.39
C ILE A 208 -15.73 -15.66 -4.81
N PRO A 209 -16.22 -14.43 -5.02
CA PRO A 209 -16.45 -13.38 -4.00
C PRO A 209 -17.63 -13.69 -3.06
N ARG A 210 -17.72 -12.96 -1.94
CA ARG A 210 -18.78 -13.18 -0.95
C ARG A 210 -20.14 -12.81 -1.54
N GLY A 211 -21.19 -13.48 -1.09
CA GLY A 211 -22.58 -13.14 -1.44
C GLY A 211 -23.49 -13.40 -0.24
N GLU A 212 -24.79 -13.15 -0.41
CA GLU A 212 -25.76 -13.27 0.69
C GLU A 212 -26.07 -14.73 1.08
N GLY A 213 -26.33 -14.92 2.37
CA GLY A 213 -26.80 -16.17 2.97
C GLY A 213 -25.71 -17.20 3.30
N PRO A 214 -25.97 -18.09 4.28
CA PRO A 214 -25.07 -19.19 4.59
C PRO A 214 -24.99 -20.18 3.41
N LEU A 215 -23.83 -20.80 3.23
CA LEU A 215 -23.69 -21.91 2.26
C LEU A 215 -24.19 -23.21 2.91
N PRO A 216 -25.05 -23.99 2.24
CA PRO A 216 -25.38 -25.33 2.71
C PRO A 216 -24.13 -26.21 2.63
N PRO A 217 -23.89 -27.11 3.61
CA PRO A 217 -22.72 -27.98 3.62
C PRO A 217 -22.55 -28.74 2.31
N ALA A 218 -21.33 -28.77 1.80
CA ALA A 218 -21.02 -29.40 0.52
C ALA A 218 -20.55 -30.85 0.69
N THR A 219 -21.01 -31.70 -0.21
CA THR A 219 -20.57 -33.09 -0.36
C THR A 219 -20.08 -33.28 -1.78
N GLY A 220 -19.05 -34.09 -1.99
CA GLY A 220 -18.58 -34.40 -3.33
C GLY A 220 -17.34 -35.27 -3.36
N VAL A 221 -16.90 -35.62 -4.57
CA VAL A 221 -15.77 -36.51 -4.82
C VAL A 221 -14.74 -35.80 -5.68
N PHE A 222 -13.46 -36.02 -5.40
CA PHE A 222 -12.37 -35.74 -6.31
C PHE A 222 -11.33 -36.84 -6.24
N TYR A 223 -10.48 -36.89 -7.26
CA TYR A 223 -9.35 -37.82 -7.33
C TYR A 223 -8.06 -37.04 -7.12
N LEU A 224 -7.13 -37.61 -6.38
CA LEU A 224 -5.83 -37.03 -6.05
C LEU A 224 -4.72 -38.00 -6.45
N ASP A 225 -3.70 -37.49 -7.11
CA ASP A 225 -2.64 -38.31 -7.69
C ASP A 225 -1.31 -37.54 -7.80
N GLY A 226 -0.20 -38.23 -8.10
CA GLY A 226 1.11 -37.61 -8.38
C GLY A 226 1.60 -36.65 -7.29
N VAL A 227 1.53 -37.08 -6.03
CA VAL A 227 1.90 -36.29 -4.85
C VAL A 227 3.42 -36.24 -4.69
N GLN A 228 4.01 -35.06 -4.89
CA GLN A 228 5.46 -34.89 -4.99
C GLN A 228 5.96 -33.71 -4.17
N LEU A 229 7.07 -33.89 -3.44
CA LEU A 229 7.89 -32.79 -2.93
C LEU A 229 8.64 -32.16 -4.11
N VAL A 230 8.67 -30.83 -4.15
CA VAL A 230 9.13 -30.07 -5.31
C VAL A 230 9.89 -28.82 -4.88
N ASP A 231 10.87 -28.43 -5.70
CA ASP A 231 11.57 -27.15 -5.56
C ASP A 231 11.14 -26.17 -6.63
N TRP A 232 10.51 -25.06 -6.22
CA TRP A 232 10.05 -24.02 -7.15
C TRP A 232 10.67 -22.65 -6.90
N TYR A 233 11.69 -22.59 -6.04
CA TYR A 233 12.37 -21.36 -5.69
C TYR A 233 13.43 -20.93 -6.73
N GLU A 234 13.62 -21.64 -7.84
CA GLU A 234 14.56 -21.18 -8.87
C GLU A 234 14.08 -19.83 -9.45
N GLY A 235 14.90 -18.79 -9.31
CA GLY A 235 14.50 -17.42 -9.66
C GLY A 235 13.81 -16.62 -8.54
N SER A 236 13.56 -17.24 -7.39
CA SER A 236 13.02 -16.61 -6.18
C SER A 236 14.12 -16.21 -5.17
N TYR A 237 13.78 -15.48 -4.11
CA TYR A 237 14.70 -15.05 -3.06
C TYR A 237 15.29 -16.22 -2.26
N ASP A 238 16.61 -16.23 -2.09
CA ASP A 238 17.35 -17.21 -1.29
C ASP A 238 17.21 -16.95 0.22
N ASN A 239 16.32 -17.71 0.86
CA ASN A 239 16.09 -17.67 2.31
C ASN A 239 17.31 -18.06 3.16
N SER A 240 18.35 -18.70 2.61
CA SER A 240 19.55 -19.01 3.42
C SER A 240 20.36 -17.75 3.80
N ARG A 241 20.03 -16.59 3.21
CA ARG A 241 20.71 -15.31 3.41
C ARG A 241 20.05 -14.39 4.44
N PHE A 242 19.11 -14.90 5.24
CA PHE A 242 18.60 -14.15 6.41
C PHE A 242 19.74 -13.92 7.44
N PRO A 243 19.81 -12.74 8.09
CA PRO A 243 20.67 -12.57 9.24
C PRO A 243 20.24 -13.55 10.35
N PRO A 244 21.15 -14.35 10.92
CA PRO A 244 20.80 -15.35 11.92
C PRO A 244 20.24 -14.75 13.23
N ASP A 245 20.48 -13.46 13.51
CA ASP A 245 20.26 -12.86 14.83
C ASP A 245 19.23 -11.69 14.86
N GLY A 246 18.40 -11.53 13.82
CA GLY A 246 17.38 -10.47 13.77
C GLY A 246 16.03 -10.89 14.36
N PRO A 247 15.35 -10.06 15.19
CA PRO A 247 13.99 -10.39 15.63
C PRO A 247 13.05 -10.47 14.43
N LEU A 248 12.48 -11.66 14.22
CA LEU A 248 11.35 -11.91 13.32
C LEU A 248 10.11 -11.20 13.88
N ASN A 249 10.01 -9.89 13.67
CA ASN A 249 8.78 -9.16 14.03
C ASN A 249 7.64 -9.56 13.07
N ALA A 250 6.38 -9.22 13.40
CA ALA A 250 5.23 -9.47 12.53
C ALA A 250 5.35 -8.82 11.12
N ALA A 251 6.34 -7.94 10.90
CA ALA A 251 6.71 -7.38 9.60
C ALA A 251 7.84 -8.14 8.87
N GLN A 252 8.38 -9.19 9.49
CA GLN A 252 9.31 -10.17 8.95
C GLN A 252 8.78 -11.61 9.14
N PRO A 253 7.52 -11.93 8.79
CA PRO A 253 7.17 -13.33 8.81
C PRO A 253 7.96 -14.02 7.69
N ILE A 254 8.19 -15.32 7.83
CA ILE A 254 8.82 -16.23 6.85
C ILE A 254 7.95 -16.41 5.58
N VAL A 255 7.26 -15.34 5.20
CA VAL A 255 6.53 -15.20 3.97
C VAL A 255 7.47 -14.68 2.91
N SER A 256 8.01 -15.65 2.20
CA SER A 256 8.75 -15.45 0.97
C SER A 256 7.97 -14.58 -0.02
N GLN A 257 6.65 -14.41 0.09
CA GLN A 257 5.89 -13.57 -0.85
C GLN A 257 6.27 -12.10 -0.88
N GLY A 258 6.36 -11.39 0.25
CA GLY A 258 6.70 -9.95 0.22
C GLY A 258 8.09 -9.63 -0.36
N ARG A 259 8.96 -10.65 -0.47
CA ARG A 259 10.32 -10.54 -1.01
C ARG A 259 10.48 -11.24 -2.36
N THR A 260 9.65 -12.22 -2.67
CA THR A 260 9.58 -12.87 -3.98
C THR A 260 8.63 -12.17 -4.93
N GLN A 261 7.81 -11.20 -4.49
CA GLN A 261 6.88 -10.41 -5.30
C GLN A 261 7.55 -9.37 -6.20
N GLN A 262 8.66 -9.78 -6.82
CA GLN A 262 9.03 -9.55 -8.22
C GLN A 262 9.37 -8.15 -8.68
N VAL A 263 10.66 -8.03 -8.95
CA VAL A 263 11.28 -7.02 -9.81
C VAL A 263 11.48 -7.61 -11.21
N ALA A 264 10.60 -8.51 -11.68
CA ALA A 264 10.87 -9.28 -12.90
C ALA A 264 11.00 -8.35 -14.10
N VAL A 265 10.15 -7.32 -14.17
CA VAL A 265 10.28 -6.31 -15.23
C VAL A 265 11.57 -5.51 -15.07
N ILE A 266 11.96 -5.19 -13.83
CA ILE A 266 13.17 -4.42 -13.54
C ILE A 266 14.41 -5.23 -13.90
N CYS A 267 14.44 -6.54 -13.61
CA CYS A 267 15.47 -7.46 -14.06
C CYS A 267 15.51 -7.54 -15.59
N ALA A 268 14.35 -7.72 -16.24
CA ALA A 268 14.26 -7.78 -17.70
C ALA A 268 14.69 -6.45 -18.36
N LEU A 269 14.39 -5.31 -17.74
CA LEU A 269 14.69 -3.98 -18.27
C LEU A 269 16.14 -3.55 -18.03
N TYR A 270 16.65 -3.77 -16.81
CA TYR A 270 17.87 -3.12 -16.30
C TYR A 270 18.93 -4.10 -15.80
N GLY A 271 18.66 -5.41 -15.75
CA GLY A 271 19.59 -6.42 -15.25
C GLY A 271 20.52 -7.02 -16.32
N GLY A 272 20.46 -6.55 -17.57
CA GLY A 272 21.20 -7.15 -18.68
C GLY A 272 20.77 -8.59 -18.98
N GLU A 273 21.67 -9.40 -19.53
CA GLU A 273 21.36 -10.79 -19.93
C GLU A 273 21.05 -11.69 -18.72
N GLU A 274 21.81 -11.56 -17.62
CA GLU A 274 21.49 -12.28 -16.38
C GLU A 274 20.13 -11.86 -15.81
N GLY A 275 19.77 -10.58 -15.97
CA GLY A 275 18.45 -10.05 -15.64
C GLY A 275 17.31 -10.67 -16.45
N VAL A 276 17.52 -10.91 -17.75
CA VAL A 276 16.53 -11.60 -18.60
C VAL A 276 16.32 -13.04 -18.13
N GLN A 277 17.39 -13.79 -17.85
CA GLN A 277 17.28 -15.15 -17.33
C GLN A 277 16.60 -15.18 -15.96
N SER A 278 16.93 -14.20 -15.12
CA SER A 278 16.30 -13.97 -13.82
C SER A 278 14.79 -13.74 -13.95
N ALA A 279 14.36 -12.91 -14.90
CA ALA A 279 12.96 -12.63 -15.17
C ALA A 279 12.21 -13.86 -15.70
N LEU A 280 12.79 -14.62 -16.63
CA LEU A 280 12.19 -15.86 -17.15
C LEU A 280 11.95 -16.89 -16.05
N ARG A 281 12.92 -17.10 -15.16
CA ARG A 281 12.75 -17.99 -14.00
C ARG A 281 11.63 -17.52 -13.07
N ALA A 282 11.54 -16.20 -12.84
CA ALA A 282 10.47 -15.62 -12.05
C ALA A 282 9.08 -15.80 -12.69
N MET A 283 8.98 -15.65 -14.02
CA MET A 283 7.75 -15.91 -14.79
C MET A 283 7.35 -17.40 -14.74
N ASP A 284 8.31 -18.32 -14.94
CA ASP A 284 8.09 -19.77 -14.82
C ASP A 284 7.60 -20.14 -13.41
N MET A 285 8.18 -19.55 -12.37
CA MET A 285 7.74 -19.72 -10.97
C MET A 285 6.28 -19.26 -10.79
N MET A 286 5.90 -18.07 -11.28
CA MET A 286 4.52 -17.57 -11.13
C MET A 286 3.50 -18.41 -11.87
N ALA A 287 3.86 -18.96 -13.03
CA ALA A 287 2.99 -19.87 -13.76
C ALA A 287 2.72 -21.15 -12.96
N ARG A 288 3.74 -21.67 -12.26
CA ARG A 288 3.59 -22.82 -11.37
C ARG A 288 2.64 -22.49 -10.23
N ILE A 289 2.93 -21.45 -9.46
CA ILE A 289 2.19 -21.20 -8.22
C ILE A 289 0.81 -20.56 -8.43
N GLN A 290 0.38 -20.24 -9.65
CA GLN A 290 -0.93 -19.61 -9.89
C GLN A 290 -2.11 -20.46 -9.33
N CYS A 291 -2.97 -19.84 -8.54
CA CYS A 291 -4.21 -20.43 -8.06
C CYS A 291 -5.18 -20.71 -9.20
N TRP A 292 -6.11 -21.64 -8.99
CA TRP A 292 -7.07 -22.10 -10.01
C TRP A 292 -8.20 -21.12 -10.32
N ASP A 293 -8.39 -20.12 -9.47
CA ASP A 293 -9.24 -18.96 -9.78
C ASP A 293 -8.50 -17.90 -10.60
N GLY A 294 -7.21 -18.12 -10.91
CA GLY A 294 -6.34 -17.21 -11.65
C GLY A 294 -5.52 -16.28 -10.76
N SER A 295 -5.80 -16.18 -9.45
CA SER A 295 -4.97 -15.38 -8.54
C SER A 295 -3.62 -16.05 -8.28
N TRP A 296 -2.76 -15.40 -7.51
CA TRP A 296 -1.67 -16.10 -6.84
C TRP A 296 -2.07 -16.38 -5.40
N PRO A 297 -1.41 -17.35 -4.72
CA PRO A 297 -1.54 -17.51 -3.29
C PRO A 297 -1.29 -16.14 -2.69
N GLU A 298 -1.99 -15.78 -1.64
CA GLU A 298 -1.63 -14.59 -0.90
C GLU A 298 -1.55 -14.98 0.55
N ILE A 299 -0.62 -14.33 1.24
CA ILE A 299 -0.42 -14.36 2.69
C ILE A 299 -1.75 -14.36 3.44
N GLN A 300 -2.75 -13.73 2.85
CA GLN A 300 -4.11 -13.64 3.32
C GLN A 300 -4.96 -13.37 2.06
N THR A 301 -6.02 -14.13 1.75
CA THR A 301 -7.07 -13.68 0.79
C THR A 301 -7.91 -12.56 1.43
N ARG A 302 -7.21 -11.51 1.83
CA ARG A 302 -7.70 -10.31 2.49
C ARG A 302 -7.31 -9.15 1.59
N LEU A 303 -7.96 -8.00 1.70
CA LEU A 303 -7.79 -6.89 0.74
C LEU A 303 -6.39 -6.29 0.59
N GLN A 304 -5.43 -6.55 1.50
CA GLN A 304 -3.99 -6.34 1.19
C GLN A 304 -3.54 -7.11 -0.06
N GLY A 305 -4.21 -8.22 -0.32
CA GLY A 305 -4.12 -9.06 -1.48
C GLY A 305 -4.44 -8.37 -2.79
N GLU A 306 -5.60 -7.70 -2.94
CA GLU A 306 -5.91 -7.07 -4.24
C GLU A 306 -4.89 -6.01 -4.69
N THR A 307 -4.30 -5.27 -3.74
CA THR A 307 -3.14 -4.42 -4.04
C THR A 307 -2.00 -5.25 -4.61
N THR A 308 -1.64 -6.31 -3.92
CA THR A 308 -0.48 -7.14 -4.20
C THR A 308 -0.66 -7.96 -5.48
N HIS A 309 -1.81 -8.64 -5.63
CA HIS A 309 -2.28 -9.28 -6.86
C HIS A 309 -2.25 -8.32 -8.05
N GLY A 310 -2.78 -7.11 -7.89
CA GLY A 310 -2.70 -6.05 -8.91
C GLY A 310 -1.25 -5.71 -9.25
N MET A 311 -0.38 -5.51 -8.25
CA MET A 311 1.03 -5.20 -8.49
C MET A 311 1.78 -6.31 -9.22
N ILE A 312 1.59 -7.56 -8.81
CA ILE A 312 2.17 -8.75 -9.47
C ILE A 312 1.69 -8.83 -10.92
N LEU A 313 0.40 -8.69 -11.16
CA LEU A 313 -0.18 -8.77 -12.50
C LEU A 313 0.45 -7.73 -13.44
N ALA A 314 0.59 -6.47 -12.99
CA ALA A 314 1.24 -5.43 -13.78
C ALA A 314 2.72 -5.74 -14.03
N ASP A 315 3.46 -6.24 -13.03
CA ASP A 315 4.86 -6.65 -13.19
C ASP A 315 5.03 -7.75 -14.24
N LEU A 316 4.22 -8.81 -14.15
CA LEU A 316 4.26 -9.93 -15.08
C LEU A 316 3.86 -9.53 -16.50
N ALA A 317 2.79 -8.75 -16.65
CA ALA A 317 2.35 -8.24 -17.95
C ALA A 317 3.44 -7.40 -18.61
N ARG A 318 4.05 -6.47 -17.86
CA ARG A 318 5.14 -5.65 -18.39
C ARG A 318 6.41 -6.43 -18.63
N THR A 319 6.69 -7.47 -17.85
CA THR A 319 7.80 -8.38 -18.08
C THR A 319 7.63 -9.10 -19.42
N LEU A 320 6.45 -9.66 -19.69
CA LEU A 320 6.15 -10.30 -20.96
C LEU A 320 6.32 -9.31 -22.13
N GLN A 321 5.79 -8.09 -22.00
CA GLN A 321 5.98 -7.04 -23.00
C GLN A 321 7.47 -6.74 -23.22
N ALA A 322 8.24 -6.54 -22.15
CA ALA A 322 9.67 -6.24 -22.20
C ALA A 322 10.51 -7.37 -22.83
N LEU A 323 10.11 -8.63 -22.65
CA LEU A 323 10.73 -9.80 -23.29
C LEU A 323 10.36 -9.89 -24.78
N ARG A 324 9.11 -9.58 -25.14
CA ARG A 324 8.64 -9.52 -26.53
C ARG A 324 9.30 -8.40 -27.33
N ASP A 325 9.38 -7.19 -26.76
CA ASP A 325 10.02 -6.03 -27.40
C ASP A 325 11.50 -6.29 -27.71
N ARG A 326 12.15 -7.12 -26.88
CA ARG A 326 13.54 -7.58 -27.08
C ARG A 326 13.66 -8.80 -27.99
N ASN A 327 12.57 -9.32 -28.55
CA ASN A 327 12.52 -10.52 -29.39
C ASN A 327 13.24 -11.73 -28.76
N ARG A 328 13.02 -11.97 -27.46
CA ARG A 328 13.72 -13.04 -26.74
C ARG A 328 13.35 -14.43 -27.27
N PRO A 329 14.32 -15.24 -27.76
CA PRO A 329 14.04 -16.56 -28.32
C PRO A 329 13.51 -17.55 -27.27
N GLU A 330 13.80 -17.34 -25.99
CA GLU A 330 13.33 -18.17 -24.88
C GLU A 330 11.80 -18.22 -24.78
N LEU A 331 11.11 -17.18 -25.26
CA LEU A 331 9.64 -17.15 -25.32
C LEU A 331 9.07 -18.21 -26.26
N LYS A 332 9.83 -18.63 -27.28
CA LYS A 332 9.39 -19.66 -28.25
C LYS A 332 9.74 -21.09 -27.80
N GLN A 333 10.40 -21.24 -26.65
CA GLN A 333 10.69 -22.57 -26.11
C GLN A 333 9.40 -23.22 -25.62
N TRP A 334 9.20 -24.48 -26.01
CA TRP A 334 8.17 -25.35 -25.46
C TRP A 334 8.54 -25.75 -24.04
N VAL A 335 7.61 -25.57 -23.11
CA VAL A 335 7.78 -25.90 -21.69
C VAL A 335 6.56 -26.64 -21.17
N ARG A 336 6.82 -27.61 -20.29
CA ARG A 336 5.77 -28.27 -19.51
C ARG A 336 5.77 -27.71 -18.10
N ILE A 337 4.75 -26.90 -17.79
CA ILE A 337 4.52 -26.33 -16.47
C ILE A 337 3.10 -26.70 -16.07
N ARG A 338 2.94 -27.47 -14.99
CA ARG A 338 1.65 -28.07 -14.59
C ARG A 338 1.12 -29.02 -15.67
N HIS A 339 -0.16 -28.87 -15.98
CA HIS A 339 -0.88 -29.46 -17.10
C HIS A 339 -0.71 -28.70 -18.40
N TRP A 340 -0.03 -27.55 -18.40
CA TRP A 340 0.23 -26.81 -19.63
C TRP A 340 1.49 -27.34 -20.31
N ASP A 341 1.35 -27.61 -21.60
CA ASP A 341 2.41 -28.00 -22.51
C ASP A 341 2.25 -27.13 -23.76
N MET A 342 3.01 -26.04 -23.81
CA MET A 342 2.91 -24.97 -24.82
C MET A 342 4.18 -24.12 -24.82
N THR A 343 4.27 -23.13 -25.71
CA THR A 343 5.39 -22.18 -25.66
C THR A 343 5.31 -21.29 -24.42
N ARG A 344 6.45 -20.82 -23.91
CA ARG A 344 6.48 -19.85 -22.79
C ARG A 344 5.64 -18.61 -23.07
N ASP A 345 5.68 -18.11 -24.30
CA ASP A 345 4.91 -16.95 -24.75
C ASP A 345 3.39 -17.16 -24.54
N GLU A 346 2.87 -18.31 -24.96
CA GLU A 346 1.46 -18.70 -24.79
C GLU A 346 1.12 -18.94 -23.32
N LEU A 347 2.00 -19.63 -22.60
CA LEU A 347 1.84 -19.91 -21.18
C LEU A 347 1.74 -18.63 -20.34
N TYR A 348 2.67 -17.70 -20.54
CA TYR A 348 2.70 -16.44 -19.81
C TYR A 348 1.49 -15.59 -20.14
N GLU A 349 1.10 -15.52 -21.40
CA GLU A 349 -0.10 -14.80 -21.84
C GLU A 349 -1.37 -15.38 -21.20
N GLN A 350 -1.50 -16.71 -21.17
CA GLN A 350 -2.62 -17.40 -20.52
C GLN A 350 -2.64 -17.18 -19.00
N MET A 351 -1.49 -17.23 -18.34
CA MET A 351 -1.35 -16.92 -16.91
C MET A 351 -1.82 -15.50 -16.61
N ILE A 352 -1.33 -14.51 -17.36
CA ILE A 352 -1.67 -13.09 -17.21
C ILE A 352 -3.17 -12.85 -17.46
N TYR A 353 -3.73 -13.44 -18.52
CA TYR A 353 -5.17 -13.36 -18.81
C TYR A 353 -6.01 -13.91 -17.65
N ARG A 354 -5.69 -15.10 -17.15
CA ARG A 354 -6.41 -15.73 -16.03
C ARG A 354 -6.36 -14.88 -14.77
N ALA A 355 -5.22 -14.25 -14.50
CA ALA A 355 -5.06 -13.34 -13.37
C ALA A 355 -5.88 -12.06 -13.50
N ALA A 356 -5.95 -11.45 -14.69
CA ALA A 356 -6.81 -10.29 -14.94
C ALA A 356 -8.30 -10.63 -14.83
N MET A 357 -8.67 -11.89 -15.09
CA MET A 357 -10.03 -12.39 -14.97
C MET A 357 -10.33 -13.02 -13.60
N SER A 358 -9.42 -12.97 -12.63
CA SER A 358 -9.54 -13.75 -11.38
C SER A 358 -10.76 -13.39 -10.53
N ARG A 359 -11.26 -12.15 -10.65
CA ARG A 359 -12.46 -11.64 -9.95
C ARG A 359 -13.72 -11.59 -10.81
N ALA A 360 -13.61 -11.83 -12.11
CA ALA A 360 -14.73 -11.75 -13.04
C ALA A 360 -15.75 -12.90 -12.86
N PRO A 361 -17.06 -12.65 -13.10
CA PRO A 361 -17.69 -11.36 -13.46
C PRO A 361 -18.23 -10.61 -12.23
N ALA A 362 -17.64 -10.77 -11.05
CA ALA A 362 -18.20 -10.20 -9.85
C ALA A 362 -17.91 -8.70 -9.72
N PRO A 363 -18.93 -7.87 -9.40
CA PRO A 363 -18.73 -6.45 -9.22
C PRO A 363 -17.87 -6.17 -7.99
N MET A 364 -17.08 -5.10 -8.06
CA MET A 364 -15.99 -4.82 -7.13
C MET A 364 -16.46 -4.59 -5.71
N HIS A 365 -17.63 -3.95 -5.56
CA HIS A 365 -18.24 -3.75 -4.24
C HIS A 365 -18.63 -5.05 -3.53
N THR A 366 -18.68 -6.21 -4.21
CA THR A 366 -18.96 -7.53 -3.60
C THR A 366 -17.70 -8.31 -3.22
N TRP A 367 -16.52 -7.82 -3.59
CA TRP A 367 -15.27 -8.47 -3.23
C TRP A 367 -15.07 -8.41 -1.71
N ALA A 368 -14.58 -9.48 -1.11
CA ALA A 368 -14.52 -9.60 0.34
C ALA A 368 -13.52 -8.61 0.95
N ASP A 369 -13.95 -7.82 1.95
CA ASP A 369 -13.07 -7.12 2.89
C ASP A 369 -13.08 -7.80 4.25
N THR A 370 -11.89 -8.00 4.81
CA THR A 370 -11.69 -8.62 6.12
C THR A 370 -11.04 -7.68 7.12
N TYR A 371 -10.51 -6.52 6.68
CA TYR A 371 -10.14 -5.44 7.61
C TYR A 371 -11.39 -4.77 8.17
N PHE A 372 -12.46 -4.80 7.38
CA PHE A 372 -13.68 -4.05 7.61
C PHE A 372 -14.89 -4.96 7.39
N SER A 373 -15.29 -5.63 8.49
CA SER A 373 -16.54 -6.37 8.76
C SER A 373 -17.24 -7.23 7.68
N GLY A 374 -16.66 -7.46 6.50
CA GLY A 374 -17.25 -8.23 5.41
C GLY A 374 -18.12 -7.43 4.43
N GLU A 375 -18.18 -6.10 4.51
CA GLU A 375 -19.16 -5.29 3.74
C GLU A 375 -18.73 -4.86 2.33
N GLY A 376 -17.62 -5.39 1.80
CA GLY A 376 -17.21 -5.18 0.40
C GLY A 376 -15.96 -4.31 0.21
N ALA A 377 -15.17 -4.58 -0.82
CA ALA A 377 -13.84 -3.97 -1.01
C ALA A 377 -13.83 -2.45 -1.15
N LEU A 378 -14.91 -1.86 -1.65
CA LEU A 378 -15.05 -0.42 -1.82
C LEU A 378 -15.49 0.32 -0.54
N ARG A 379 -15.87 -0.41 0.52
CA ARG A 379 -16.21 0.20 1.81
C ARG A 379 -15.00 0.37 2.73
N GLY A 380 -14.07 -0.58 2.71
CA GLY A 380 -12.89 -0.59 3.57
C GLY A 380 -11.57 -0.13 2.94
N GLY A 381 -11.61 0.45 1.73
CA GLY A 381 -10.49 1.21 1.12
C GLY A 381 -10.31 0.98 -0.38
N CYS A 382 -10.53 2.02 -1.19
CA CYS A 382 -10.54 1.95 -2.66
C CYS A 382 -9.17 1.83 -3.35
N ASN A 383 -8.05 2.15 -2.69
CA ASN A 383 -6.73 2.10 -3.34
C ASN A 383 -6.36 0.68 -3.80
N ARG A 384 -6.76 -0.36 -3.05
CA ARG A 384 -6.44 -1.76 -3.35
C ARG A 384 -7.06 -2.24 -4.67
N PRO A 385 -8.39 -2.12 -4.88
CA PRO A 385 -8.97 -2.49 -6.16
C PRO A 385 -8.56 -1.57 -7.32
N MET A 386 -8.08 -0.34 -7.07
CA MET A 386 -7.50 0.49 -8.14
C MET A 386 -6.23 -0.13 -8.72
N TYR A 387 -5.34 -0.71 -7.90
CA TYR A 387 -4.17 -1.42 -8.41
C TYR A 387 -4.58 -2.55 -9.35
N PHE A 388 -5.52 -3.39 -8.94
CA PHE A 388 -6.01 -4.47 -9.78
C PHE A 388 -6.67 -3.95 -11.08
N THR A 389 -7.50 -2.91 -10.99
CA THR A 389 -8.18 -2.32 -12.15
C THR A 389 -7.16 -1.76 -13.15
N VAL A 390 -6.16 -1.00 -12.71
CA VAL A 390 -5.09 -0.51 -13.60
C VAL A 390 -4.35 -1.69 -14.25
N SER A 391 -4.07 -2.75 -13.49
CA SER A 391 -3.39 -3.95 -13.99
C SER A 391 -4.19 -4.74 -15.02
N GLN A 392 -5.53 -4.71 -14.98
CA GLN A 392 -6.36 -5.26 -16.05
C GLN A 392 -6.14 -4.51 -17.37
N TYR A 393 -6.07 -3.18 -17.33
CA TYR A 393 -5.76 -2.40 -18.53
C TYR A 393 -4.35 -2.70 -19.06
N VAL A 394 -3.33 -2.72 -18.18
CA VAL A 394 -1.96 -3.10 -18.54
C VAL A 394 -1.94 -4.48 -19.21
N THR A 395 -2.65 -5.44 -18.61
CA THR A 395 -2.81 -6.79 -19.15
C THR A 395 -3.42 -6.77 -20.54
N ALA A 396 -4.53 -6.06 -20.74
CA ALA A 396 -5.19 -5.96 -22.04
C ALA A 396 -4.28 -5.42 -23.15
N GLN A 397 -3.25 -4.61 -22.82
CA GLN A 397 -2.29 -4.13 -23.82
C GLN A 397 -1.30 -5.20 -24.28
N VAL A 398 -1.04 -6.21 -23.45
CA VAL A 398 -0.07 -7.28 -23.76
C VAL A 398 -0.73 -8.53 -24.35
N LEU A 399 -2.05 -8.65 -24.31
CA LEU A 399 -2.77 -9.78 -24.91
C LEU A 399 -2.83 -9.64 -26.45
N ARG A 400 -2.48 -10.71 -27.16
CA ARG A 400 -2.59 -10.88 -28.61
C ARG A 400 -3.97 -11.42 -29.01
N ASP A 401 -4.57 -12.27 -28.18
CA ASP A 401 -5.94 -12.74 -28.41
C ASP A 401 -6.94 -11.57 -28.24
N GLY A 402 -7.58 -11.19 -29.35
CA GLY A 402 -8.53 -10.07 -29.38
C GLY A 402 -9.80 -10.31 -28.55
N ALA A 403 -10.23 -11.56 -28.39
CA ALA A 403 -11.39 -11.91 -27.56
C ALA A 403 -11.04 -11.79 -26.07
N TRP A 404 -9.88 -12.30 -25.65
CA TRP A 404 -9.40 -12.15 -24.27
C TRP A 404 -9.16 -10.68 -23.93
N LYS A 405 -8.51 -9.93 -24.83
CA LYS A 405 -8.33 -8.47 -24.69
C LYS A 405 -9.66 -7.77 -24.47
N LYS A 406 -10.67 -8.07 -25.31
CA LYS A 406 -12.01 -7.47 -25.19
C LYS A 406 -12.66 -7.81 -23.85
N GLN A 407 -12.56 -9.05 -23.39
CA GLN A 407 -13.13 -9.48 -22.10
C GLN A 407 -12.49 -8.74 -20.92
N VAL A 408 -11.16 -8.64 -20.90
CA VAL A 408 -10.44 -7.91 -19.85
C VAL A 408 -10.81 -6.44 -19.84
N LEU A 409 -10.96 -5.80 -21.01
CA LEU A 409 -11.38 -4.40 -21.10
C LEU A 409 -12.82 -4.17 -20.63
N VAL A 410 -13.74 -5.11 -20.89
CA VAL A 410 -15.11 -5.05 -20.35
C VAL A 410 -15.09 -5.09 -18.81
N GLU A 411 -14.27 -5.97 -18.23
CA GLU A 411 -14.12 -6.04 -16.78
C GLU A 411 -13.43 -4.81 -16.19
N TYR A 412 -12.44 -4.26 -16.89
CA TYR A 412 -11.81 -2.97 -16.55
C TYR A 412 -12.85 -1.85 -16.51
N ASP A 413 -13.68 -1.69 -17.55
CA ASP A 413 -14.67 -0.63 -17.63
C ASP A 413 -15.71 -0.75 -16.52
N ARG A 414 -16.21 -1.97 -16.26
CA ARG A 414 -17.13 -2.22 -15.15
C ARG A 414 -16.50 -1.87 -13.80
N ASN A 415 -15.24 -2.24 -13.60
CA ASN A 415 -14.51 -1.95 -12.37
C ASN A 415 -14.25 -0.44 -12.21
N MET A 416 -13.96 0.26 -13.30
CA MET A 416 -13.84 1.72 -13.30
C MET A 416 -15.15 2.43 -12.96
N ASP A 417 -16.28 1.95 -13.50
CA ASP A 417 -17.59 2.49 -13.17
C ASP A 417 -17.91 2.30 -11.68
N ASP A 418 -17.62 1.12 -11.12
CA ASP A 418 -17.74 0.86 -9.68
C ASP A 418 -16.83 1.80 -8.86
N LEU A 419 -15.56 2.00 -9.26
CA LEU A 419 -14.63 2.91 -8.58
C LEU A 419 -15.16 4.36 -8.56
N VAL A 420 -15.63 4.86 -9.70
CA VAL A 420 -16.16 6.22 -9.83
C VAL A 420 -17.46 6.39 -9.04
N ALA A 421 -18.34 5.38 -9.05
CA ALA A 421 -19.62 5.41 -8.34
C ALA A 421 -19.44 5.39 -6.82
N TYR A 422 -18.43 4.69 -6.31
CA TYR A 422 -18.16 4.62 -4.87
C TYR A 422 -17.30 5.75 -4.35
N GLN A 423 -16.59 6.49 -5.24
CA GLN A 423 -15.79 7.64 -4.85
C GLN A 423 -16.67 8.68 -4.12
N GLY A 424 -16.34 8.96 -2.87
CA GLY A 424 -17.09 9.86 -1.99
C GLY A 424 -18.47 9.43 -1.52
N VAL A 425 -18.95 8.24 -1.86
CA VAL A 425 -20.24 7.72 -1.35
C VAL A 425 -20.05 6.89 -0.09
N THR A 426 -19.01 6.08 -0.05
CA THR A 426 -18.59 5.35 1.14
C THR A 426 -17.39 6.04 1.74
N ALA A 427 -17.12 5.75 3.00
CA ALA A 427 -15.89 6.24 3.62
C ALA A 427 -14.68 5.81 2.77
N GLY A 428 -14.65 4.54 2.32
CA GLY A 428 -13.63 4.02 1.41
C GLY A 428 -13.55 4.66 0.02
N GLY A 429 -14.48 5.54 -0.38
CA GLY A 429 -14.42 6.34 -1.61
C GLY A 429 -13.55 7.60 -1.49
N TRP A 430 -13.13 7.93 -0.28
CA TRP A 430 -12.02 8.81 0.04
C TRP A 430 -11.07 8.01 0.96
N PRO A 431 -9.86 8.47 1.29
CA PRO A 431 -9.01 7.79 2.29
C PRO A 431 -9.56 7.88 3.73
N ILE A 432 -10.86 8.08 3.89
CA ILE A 432 -11.58 8.10 5.16
C ILE A 432 -11.98 6.65 5.44
N PHE A 433 -11.36 5.97 6.39
CA PHE A 433 -11.89 4.68 6.82
C PHE A 433 -13.14 4.92 7.67
N GLY A 434 -14.27 4.48 7.13
CA GLY A 434 -15.52 4.38 7.85
C GLY A 434 -15.71 2.96 8.25
N GLU A 435 -15.05 2.61 9.34
CA GLU A 435 -15.67 1.71 10.29
C GLU A 435 -15.44 2.27 11.69
N GLY A 436 -16.55 2.69 12.30
CA GLY A 436 -16.75 2.35 13.69
C GLY A 436 -16.53 0.85 13.81
N ASP A 437 -15.43 0.47 14.42
CA ASP A 437 -15.11 -0.91 14.76
C ASP A 437 -16.37 -1.58 15.31
N ARG A 438 -16.94 -2.56 14.61
CA ARG A 438 -18.10 -3.33 15.08
C ARG A 438 -17.81 -4.01 16.43
N TYR A 439 -16.54 -4.09 16.83
CA TYR A 439 -16.13 -4.62 18.13
C TYR A 439 -15.93 -3.55 19.22
N ASN A 440 -15.87 -2.24 18.89
CA ASN A 440 -15.59 -1.19 19.89
C ASN A 440 -16.32 0.16 19.75
N GLY A 441 -17.13 0.39 18.70
CA GLY A 441 -18.04 1.55 18.60
C GLY A 441 -17.39 2.94 18.54
N ARG A 442 -16.20 3.10 17.93
CA ARG A 442 -15.47 4.39 17.83
C ARG A 442 -15.16 4.73 16.38
N GLY A 443 -15.63 5.89 15.90
CA GLY A 443 -15.95 6.24 14.51
C GLY A 443 -14.80 6.47 13.52
N LEU A 444 -14.93 7.51 12.69
CA LEU A 444 -14.19 7.67 11.43
C LEU A 444 -12.67 7.76 11.66
N SER A 445 -11.90 6.97 10.89
CA SER A 445 -10.44 6.96 10.97
C SER A 445 -9.81 7.31 9.62
N TRP A 446 -8.99 8.34 9.57
CA TRP A 446 -8.17 8.64 8.40
C TRP A 446 -6.78 7.96 8.50
N ASP A 447 -6.24 7.46 7.38
CA ASP A 447 -4.84 6.99 7.29
C ASP A 447 -4.08 7.69 6.15
N CYS A 448 -3.05 8.44 6.53
CA CYS A 448 -2.17 9.15 5.58
C CYS A 448 -1.41 8.20 4.64
N GLY A 449 -1.07 6.98 5.08
CA GLY A 449 -0.35 6.00 4.27
C GLY A 449 -1.20 5.58 3.08
N TYR A 450 -2.46 5.23 3.33
CA TYR A 450 -3.43 4.88 2.29
C TYR A 450 -3.72 6.04 1.35
N THR A 451 -3.73 7.27 1.85
CA THR A 451 -3.90 8.46 1.01
C THR A 451 -2.78 8.59 -0.02
N THR A 452 -1.54 8.48 0.43
CA THR A 452 -0.37 8.60 -0.46
C THR A 452 -0.33 7.46 -1.48
N ASP A 453 -0.79 6.27 -1.10
CA ASP A 453 -1.00 5.15 -2.03
C ASP A 453 -2.09 5.43 -3.06
N HIS A 454 -3.23 5.97 -2.62
CA HIS A 454 -4.37 6.29 -3.47
C HIS A 454 -4.00 7.30 -4.57
N VAL A 455 -3.35 8.40 -4.17
CA VAL A 455 -2.85 9.43 -5.10
C VAL A 455 -1.84 8.86 -6.08
N PHE A 456 -0.92 8.03 -5.60
CA PHE A 456 0.08 7.38 -6.43
C PHE A 456 -0.56 6.48 -7.49
N ILE A 457 -1.48 5.59 -7.11
CA ILE A 457 -2.12 4.70 -8.08
C ILE A 457 -3.08 5.45 -9.02
N MET A 458 -3.71 6.55 -8.60
CA MET A 458 -4.47 7.42 -9.52
C MET A 458 -3.58 8.02 -10.61
N ALA A 459 -2.41 8.56 -10.23
CA ALA A 459 -1.45 9.15 -11.18
C ALA A 459 -1.01 8.12 -12.21
N ILE A 460 -0.67 6.93 -11.74
CA ILE A 460 -0.34 5.82 -12.61
C ILE A 460 -1.52 5.41 -13.50
N GLY A 461 -2.71 5.20 -12.93
CA GLY A 461 -3.88 4.78 -13.69
C GLY A 461 -4.19 5.76 -14.83
N SER A 462 -4.16 7.05 -14.51
CA SER A 462 -4.27 8.14 -15.48
C SER A 462 -3.21 8.06 -16.59
N ARG A 463 -1.93 7.88 -16.23
CA ARG A 463 -0.80 7.80 -17.17
C ARG A 463 -0.89 6.59 -18.09
N VAL A 464 -1.23 5.43 -17.53
CA VAL A 464 -1.17 4.13 -18.21
C VAL A 464 -2.38 3.91 -19.09
N THR A 465 -3.56 4.33 -18.63
CA THR A 465 -4.82 4.03 -19.32
C THR A 465 -5.28 5.16 -20.23
N GLY A 466 -4.91 6.42 -19.93
CA GLY A 466 -5.46 7.59 -20.61
C GLY A 466 -6.94 7.85 -20.33
N ASP A 467 -7.55 7.09 -19.41
CA ASP A 467 -8.97 7.21 -19.08
C ASP A 467 -9.23 8.48 -18.23
N GLU A 468 -10.11 9.35 -18.73
CA GLU A 468 -10.47 10.63 -18.11
C GLU A 468 -11.16 10.46 -16.75
N ARG A 469 -11.73 9.29 -16.45
CA ARG A 469 -12.29 8.98 -15.13
C ARG A 469 -11.22 9.13 -14.03
N TRP A 470 -9.95 8.80 -14.30
CA TRP A 470 -8.86 9.05 -13.34
C TRP A 470 -8.60 10.55 -13.11
N GLY A 471 -8.64 11.35 -14.18
CA GLY A 471 -8.50 12.81 -14.10
C GLY A 471 -9.63 13.45 -13.29
N ALA A 472 -10.87 12.98 -13.49
CA ALA A 472 -12.01 13.38 -12.68
C ALA A 472 -11.82 13.04 -11.20
N MET A 473 -11.31 11.84 -10.89
CA MET A 473 -10.99 11.45 -9.52
C MET A 473 -9.90 12.34 -8.89
N MET A 474 -8.85 12.70 -9.63
CA MET A 474 -7.80 13.62 -9.16
C MET A 474 -8.34 15.02 -8.88
N ARG A 475 -9.17 15.58 -9.77
CA ARG A 475 -9.78 16.90 -9.57
C ARG A 475 -10.66 16.93 -8.34
N ARG A 476 -11.37 15.84 -8.04
CA ARG A 476 -12.10 15.70 -6.78
C ARG A 476 -11.10 15.68 -5.61
N PHE A 477 -10.03 14.90 -5.71
CA PHE A 477 -9.00 14.76 -4.67
C PHE A 477 -8.23 16.05 -4.37
N ASP A 478 -8.16 16.96 -5.33
CA ASP A 478 -7.56 18.28 -5.19
C ASP A 478 -8.08 19.06 -3.97
N ALA A 479 -9.40 19.00 -3.72
CA ALA A 479 -10.05 19.65 -2.57
C ALA A 479 -9.67 19.00 -1.23
N VAL A 480 -9.44 17.68 -1.22
CA VAL A 480 -8.99 16.96 -0.03
C VAL A 480 -7.54 17.31 0.29
N VAL A 481 -6.67 17.44 -0.72
CA VAL A 481 -5.30 17.92 -0.51
C VAL A 481 -5.31 19.33 0.06
N GLU A 482 -6.09 20.24 -0.50
CA GLU A 482 -6.26 21.59 0.04
C GLU A 482 -6.66 21.59 1.51
N ALA A 483 -7.62 20.73 1.83
CA ALA A 483 -8.16 20.62 3.17
C ALA A 483 -7.23 19.96 4.16
N MET A 484 -6.34 19.09 3.70
CA MET A 484 -5.50 18.24 4.55
C MET A 484 -4.02 18.58 4.47
N MET A 485 -3.59 19.52 3.63
CA MET A 485 -2.20 19.95 3.59
C MET A 485 -1.76 20.62 4.88
N LEU A 486 -0.67 20.13 5.47
CA LEU A 486 -0.01 20.82 6.57
C LEU A 486 0.67 22.09 6.05
N ALA A 487 0.93 23.01 6.95
CA ALA A 487 1.50 24.30 6.59
C ALA A 487 2.89 24.23 5.93
N ASP A 488 3.62 23.13 6.07
CA ASP A 488 4.88 22.92 5.36
C ASP A 488 4.70 22.68 3.85
N GLY A 489 3.48 22.41 3.38
CA GLY A 489 3.19 22.12 1.98
C GLY A 489 3.76 20.79 1.49
N LEU A 490 4.31 19.96 2.38
CA LEU A 490 5.03 18.73 2.08
C LEU A 490 4.27 17.49 2.56
N ARG A 491 3.49 17.65 3.63
CA ARG A 491 2.81 16.55 4.32
C ARG A 491 1.32 16.83 4.44
N ILE A 492 0.52 15.79 4.31
CA ILE A 492 -0.89 15.86 4.70
C ILE A 492 -1.07 15.48 6.17
N ASP A 493 -2.00 16.16 6.82
CA ASP A 493 -2.37 15.92 8.20
C ASP A 493 -3.00 14.53 8.35
N GLY A 494 -2.50 13.74 9.32
CA GLY A 494 -3.15 12.50 9.71
C GLY A 494 -4.34 12.74 10.66
N GLY A 495 -4.37 13.90 11.32
CA GLY A 495 -5.12 14.24 12.53
C GLY A 495 -6.62 14.48 12.42
N LEU A 496 -7.30 13.98 11.38
CA LEU A 496 -8.77 14.02 11.27
C LEU A 496 -9.40 12.65 11.51
N SER A 497 -8.68 11.77 12.21
CA SER A 497 -9.18 10.53 12.75
C SER A 497 -9.76 10.78 14.14
N GLU A 498 -10.97 10.31 14.42
CA GLU A 498 -11.52 10.27 15.79
C GLU A 498 -10.61 9.50 16.77
N ARG A 499 -9.62 8.74 16.25
CA ARG A 499 -8.61 8.00 17.02
C ARG A 499 -7.41 8.85 17.46
N GLY A 500 -7.26 10.09 16.98
CA GLY A 500 -6.29 11.08 17.48
C GLY A 500 -4.80 10.72 17.40
N ARG A 501 -4.41 9.73 16.58
CA ARG A 501 -3.04 9.15 16.59
C ARG A 501 -2.41 8.89 15.21
N ALA A 502 -3.02 9.38 14.13
CA ALA A 502 -2.48 9.15 12.79
C ALA A 502 -1.27 10.05 12.52
N ARG A 503 -0.21 9.45 11.96
CA ARG A 503 1.00 10.17 11.54
C ARG A 503 0.70 10.98 10.28
N SER A 504 1.50 12.01 10.00
CA SER A 504 1.51 12.68 8.70
C SER A 504 2.37 11.91 7.69
N GLY A 505 2.06 12.04 6.39
CA GLY A 505 2.71 11.28 5.31
C GLY A 505 3.08 12.16 4.11
N GLY A 506 4.17 11.79 3.42
CA GLY A 506 4.63 12.39 2.15
C GLY A 506 4.42 11.47 0.96
N LEU A 507 4.47 12.01 -0.26
CA LEU A 507 4.20 11.27 -1.52
C LEU A 507 5.24 10.19 -1.82
N LYS A 508 4.79 9.08 -2.43
CA LYS A 508 5.67 7.95 -2.82
C LYS A 508 6.41 8.19 -4.14
N ALA A 509 5.74 8.73 -5.14
CA ALA A 509 6.28 9.08 -6.45
C ALA A 509 5.80 10.50 -6.82
N PRO A 510 6.49 11.54 -6.33
CA PRO A 510 5.98 12.91 -6.41
C PRO A 510 5.97 13.50 -7.83
N ASP A 511 6.83 13.00 -8.74
CA ASP A 511 6.97 13.59 -10.08
C ASP A 511 5.80 13.21 -10.98
N ILE A 512 5.43 11.92 -11.02
CA ILE A 512 4.24 11.46 -11.76
C ILE A 512 2.97 12.09 -11.21
N VAL A 513 2.89 12.25 -9.89
CA VAL A 513 1.75 12.93 -9.26
C VAL A 513 1.67 14.38 -9.73
N PHE A 514 2.79 15.12 -9.74
CA PHE A 514 2.84 16.47 -10.31
C PHE A 514 2.36 16.47 -11.78
N GLN A 515 2.98 15.65 -12.62
CA GLN A 515 2.74 15.67 -14.06
C GLN A 515 1.30 15.33 -14.42
N GLU A 516 0.73 14.31 -13.79
CA GLU A 516 -0.64 13.87 -14.08
C GLU A 516 -1.67 14.81 -13.47
N ALA A 517 -1.44 15.32 -12.26
CA ALA A 517 -2.32 16.32 -11.69
C ALA A 517 -2.30 17.63 -12.49
N HIS A 518 -1.13 18.05 -12.97
CA HIS A 518 -0.97 19.22 -13.83
C HIS A 518 -1.72 19.03 -15.16
N ARG A 519 -1.56 17.86 -15.81
CA ARG A 519 -2.27 17.50 -17.04
C ARG A 519 -3.79 17.61 -16.90
N HIS A 520 -4.33 17.27 -15.72
CA HIS A 520 -5.76 17.24 -15.45
C HIS A 520 -6.32 18.49 -14.76
N GLY A 521 -5.50 19.51 -14.53
CA GLY A 521 -5.91 20.75 -13.86
C GLY A 521 -6.18 20.60 -12.36
N ALA A 522 -5.67 19.56 -11.70
CA ALA A 522 -5.70 19.39 -10.25
C ALA A 522 -4.52 20.15 -9.62
N THR A 523 -4.60 21.49 -9.62
CA THR A 523 -3.47 22.40 -9.32
C THR A 523 -2.88 22.22 -7.92
N LYS A 524 -3.67 21.87 -6.91
CA LYS A 524 -3.24 21.76 -5.51
C LYS A 524 -2.57 20.43 -5.26
N LEU A 525 -3.09 19.36 -5.87
CA LEU A 525 -2.41 18.08 -5.93
C LEU A 525 -1.09 18.18 -6.71
N ALA A 526 -1.07 18.92 -7.82
CA ALA A 526 0.15 19.18 -8.57
C ALA A 526 1.15 19.98 -7.72
N GLN A 527 0.72 21.04 -7.04
CA GLN A 527 1.57 21.81 -6.11
C GLN A 527 2.20 20.92 -5.03
N TRP A 528 1.43 19.98 -4.46
CA TRP A 528 1.95 19.02 -3.49
C TRP A 528 3.03 18.13 -4.10
N GLY A 529 2.80 17.60 -5.31
CA GLY A 529 3.79 16.88 -6.10
C GLY A 529 5.08 17.67 -6.29
N ALA A 530 4.96 18.94 -6.73
CA ALA A 530 6.10 19.83 -6.93
C ALA A 530 6.89 20.08 -5.64
N ASN A 531 6.20 20.39 -4.53
CA ASN A 531 6.84 20.65 -3.24
C ASN A 531 7.67 19.45 -2.76
N VAL A 532 7.09 18.25 -2.77
CA VAL A 532 7.77 17.03 -2.32
C VAL A 532 8.90 16.65 -3.26
N SER A 533 8.68 16.78 -4.58
CA SER A 533 9.66 16.47 -5.60
C SER A 533 10.91 17.35 -5.45
N ARG A 534 10.73 18.68 -5.45
CA ARG A 534 11.83 19.66 -5.33
C ARG A 534 12.60 19.52 -4.01
N LEU A 535 11.91 19.23 -2.89
CA LEU A 535 12.58 18.95 -1.61
C LEU A 535 13.53 17.75 -1.72
N THR A 536 13.08 16.68 -2.40
CA THR A 536 13.86 15.45 -2.53
C THR A 536 15.13 15.69 -3.36
N TRP A 537 15.03 16.52 -4.41
CA TRP A 537 16.17 16.87 -5.26
C TRP A 537 17.15 17.80 -4.54
N SER A 538 16.65 18.81 -3.83
CA SER A 538 17.48 19.81 -3.15
C SER A 538 18.27 19.24 -1.98
N GLN A 539 17.88 18.08 -1.47
CA GLN A 539 18.56 17.39 -0.37
C GLN A 539 19.51 16.28 -0.85
N TRP A 540 19.62 16.01 -2.15
CA TRP A 540 20.55 14.99 -2.66
C TRP A 540 22.02 15.43 -2.50
N PRO A 541 22.96 14.51 -2.14
CA PRO A 541 22.77 13.08 -1.85
C PRO A 541 22.36 12.77 -0.40
N ALA A 542 22.32 13.77 0.48
CA ALA A 542 22.05 13.58 1.91
C ALA A 542 20.66 13.01 2.21
N GLY A 543 19.67 13.23 1.34
CA GLY A 543 18.29 12.74 1.44
C GLY A 543 18.11 11.25 1.14
N GLY A 544 19.11 10.56 0.59
CA GLY A 544 18.98 9.14 0.21
C GLY A 544 18.15 8.95 -1.07
N SER A 545 17.13 8.09 -1.06
CA SER A 545 16.37 7.74 -2.28
C SER A 545 15.58 8.92 -2.85
N GLN A 546 15.48 8.97 -4.19
CA GLN A 546 14.63 9.95 -4.92
C GLN A 546 13.14 9.57 -4.89
N TRP A 547 12.80 8.43 -4.26
CA TRP A 547 11.45 8.06 -3.87
C TRP A 547 11.40 8.01 -2.33
N PRO A 548 10.72 8.96 -1.66
CA PRO A 548 10.69 9.03 -0.21
C PRO A 548 10.29 7.70 0.46
N GLY A 549 9.38 6.94 -0.17
CA GLY A 549 8.93 5.62 0.28
C GLY A 549 9.94 4.47 0.07
N ALA A 550 10.94 4.64 -0.80
CA ALA A 550 11.96 3.63 -1.07
C ALA A 550 13.21 3.76 -0.18
N SER A 551 13.41 4.93 0.45
CA SER A 551 14.58 5.25 1.29
C SER A 551 14.75 4.34 2.53
N ARG A 552 13.68 3.71 3.00
CA ARG A 552 13.68 2.79 4.16
C ARG A 552 13.77 1.31 3.77
N ALA A 553 13.76 1.00 2.49
CA ALA A 553 13.81 -0.38 2.02
C ALA A 553 15.26 -0.90 2.02
N ARG A 554 15.63 -1.65 3.06
CA ARG A 554 16.82 -2.49 3.04
C ARG A 554 16.46 -3.84 2.44
N GLY A 555 17.05 -4.18 1.29
CA GLY A 555 16.76 -5.42 0.56
C GLY A 555 15.41 -5.37 -0.16
N TYR A 556 14.98 -6.52 -0.69
CA TYR A 556 13.77 -6.78 -1.49
C TYR A 556 12.43 -6.24 -0.97
N GLY A 557 12.39 -5.49 0.14
CA GLY A 557 11.19 -4.90 0.73
C GLY A 557 10.48 -3.83 -0.13
N LEU A 558 10.84 -3.66 -1.42
CA LEU A 558 10.06 -2.87 -2.37
C LEU A 558 9.32 -3.72 -3.42
N GLY A 559 9.61 -5.01 -3.63
CA GLY A 559 8.85 -5.88 -4.56
C GLY A 559 8.36 -5.23 -5.88
N ALA A 560 7.19 -5.65 -6.35
CA ALA A 560 6.50 -5.21 -7.56
C ALA A 560 6.13 -3.73 -7.53
N PHE A 561 6.23 -3.07 -6.36
CA PHE A 561 6.11 -1.62 -6.25
C PHE A 561 7.15 -0.89 -7.11
N LEU A 562 8.36 -1.46 -7.28
CA LEU A 562 9.40 -0.87 -8.15
C LEU A 562 8.95 -0.74 -9.60
N THR A 563 8.13 -1.67 -10.08
CA THR A 563 7.55 -1.63 -11.43
C THR A 563 6.69 -0.39 -11.62
N TRP A 564 5.90 -0.04 -10.61
CA TRP A 564 5.05 1.14 -10.64
C TRP A 564 5.87 2.44 -10.56
N LEU A 565 7.00 2.43 -9.86
CA LEU A 565 7.92 3.58 -9.83
C LEU A 565 8.56 3.87 -11.19
N THR A 566 8.62 2.91 -12.13
CA THR A 566 9.13 3.20 -13.48
C THR A 566 8.27 4.20 -14.24
N TYR A 567 7.00 4.38 -13.88
CA TYR A 567 6.13 5.39 -14.49
C TYR A 567 6.48 6.82 -14.06
N ASP A 568 7.31 6.97 -13.03
CA ASP A 568 7.82 8.23 -12.48
C ASP A 568 9.10 8.73 -13.18
N LEU A 569 9.58 8.01 -14.21
CA LEU A 569 10.82 8.32 -14.94
C LEU A 569 10.66 9.36 -16.07
N GLN A 570 9.50 10.02 -16.18
CA GLN A 570 9.28 10.99 -17.25
C GLN A 570 10.00 12.30 -16.96
N ALA A 571 10.67 12.83 -17.99
CA ALA A 571 11.45 14.06 -17.90
C ALA A 571 10.60 15.34 -18.01
N GLU A 572 9.35 15.25 -18.48
CA GLU A 572 8.51 16.44 -18.70
C GLU A 572 7.01 16.17 -18.41
N PRO A 573 6.24 17.19 -17.96
CA PRO A 573 6.75 18.48 -17.49
C PRO A 573 7.60 18.34 -16.21
N GLU A 574 8.65 19.14 -16.09
CA GLU A 574 9.43 19.26 -14.85
C GLU A 574 8.54 19.76 -13.70
N PRO A 575 8.57 19.10 -12.52
CA PRO A 575 7.95 19.61 -11.31
C PRO A 575 8.36 21.04 -10.95
N ALA A 576 7.47 21.98 -11.22
CA ALA A 576 7.64 23.40 -10.96
C ALA A 576 6.64 23.88 -9.89
N ASP A 577 7.05 24.89 -9.13
CA ASP A 577 6.13 25.57 -8.22
C ASP A 577 5.06 26.31 -9.03
N LEU A 578 3.79 25.97 -8.80
CA LEU A 578 2.64 26.55 -9.49
C LEU A 578 2.14 27.81 -8.79
N GLY A 579 2.77 28.22 -7.67
CA GLY A 579 2.39 29.39 -6.87
C GLY A 579 1.12 29.17 -6.05
N HIS A 580 0.63 27.95 -5.92
CA HIS A 580 -0.55 27.67 -5.10
C HIS A 580 -0.18 27.69 -3.62
N VAL A 581 -0.96 28.45 -2.83
CA VAL A 581 -0.80 28.55 -1.38
C VAL A 581 -1.96 27.86 -0.69
N PHE A 582 -1.65 26.92 0.20
CA PHE A 582 -2.66 26.16 0.92
C PHE A 582 -3.29 26.99 2.03
N PRO A 583 -4.62 26.90 2.26
CA PRO A 583 -5.31 27.66 3.30
C PRO A 583 -4.70 27.55 4.70
N ARG A 584 -4.10 26.41 5.04
CA ARG A 584 -3.44 26.18 6.34
C ARG A 584 -2.17 27.00 6.57
N GLN A 585 -1.60 27.57 5.52
CA GLN A 585 -0.48 28.51 5.61
C GLN A 585 -0.98 29.92 5.97
N TRP A 586 -2.31 30.12 5.95
CA TRP A 586 -2.97 31.33 6.43
C TRP A 586 -3.59 31.08 7.82
N PRO A 587 -3.48 32.02 8.78
CA PRO A 587 -4.04 31.85 10.12
C PRO A 587 -5.58 31.88 10.17
N VAL A 588 -6.24 32.57 9.25
CA VAL A 588 -7.71 32.68 9.19
C VAL A 588 -8.24 31.91 7.99
N TRP A 589 -8.99 30.85 8.23
CA TRP A 589 -9.58 30.01 7.19
C TRP A 589 -10.78 29.21 7.71
N THR A 590 -11.71 28.88 6.81
CA THR A 590 -12.91 28.07 7.07
C THR A 590 -13.19 27.09 5.95
N ALA A 591 -13.97 26.05 6.21
CA ALA A 591 -14.46 25.12 5.20
C ALA A 591 -15.99 25.11 5.11
N VAL A 592 -16.49 25.00 3.89
CA VAL A 592 -17.87 24.64 3.59
C VAL A 592 -17.91 23.16 3.23
N TRP A 593 -18.67 22.36 3.97
CA TRP A 593 -18.88 20.95 3.69
C TRP A 593 -20.00 20.79 2.70
N MET A 594 -19.70 20.18 1.57
CA MET A 594 -20.62 19.91 0.48
C MET A 594 -21.04 18.44 0.51
N ASP A 595 -22.31 18.15 0.23
CA ASP A 595 -22.78 16.79 -0.01
C ASP A 595 -22.45 16.30 -1.43
N LYS A 596 -22.76 15.03 -1.72
CA LYS A 596 -22.49 14.41 -3.03
C LYS A 596 -23.21 15.07 -4.22
N GLU A 597 -24.29 15.82 -3.97
CA GLU A 597 -24.99 16.61 -4.99
C GLU A 597 -24.42 18.03 -5.16
N GLY A 598 -23.37 18.38 -4.40
CA GLY A 598 -22.77 19.69 -4.42
C GLY A 598 -23.58 20.75 -3.67
N ARG A 599 -24.39 20.36 -2.69
CA ARG A 599 -25.15 21.28 -1.82
C ARG A 599 -24.41 21.48 -0.50
N GLU A 600 -24.47 22.69 0.06
CA GLU A 600 -23.89 22.97 1.37
C GLU A 600 -24.63 22.18 2.46
N ALA A 601 -23.90 21.31 3.16
CA ALA A 601 -24.39 20.54 4.30
C ALA A 601 -24.14 21.28 5.62
N ARG A 602 -22.94 21.85 5.80
CA ARG A 602 -22.55 22.61 7.00
C ARG A 602 -21.28 23.41 6.77
N ARG A 603 -20.90 24.23 7.75
CA ARG A 603 -19.75 25.12 7.69
C ARG A 603 -18.89 25.01 8.94
N SER A 604 -17.57 25.05 8.77
CA SER A 604 -16.63 25.08 9.89
C SER A 604 -16.52 26.49 10.47
N LYS A 605 -16.10 26.56 11.74
CA LYS A 605 -15.78 27.81 12.43
C LYS A 605 -14.44 27.70 13.15
N LEU A 606 -13.75 28.82 13.25
CA LEU A 606 -12.51 28.99 14.00
C LEU A 606 -12.81 29.72 15.31
N VAL A 607 -12.31 29.21 16.43
CA VAL A 607 -12.48 29.86 17.75
C VAL A 607 -11.13 30.36 18.26
N LEU A 608 -11.01 31.67 18.43
CA LEU A 608 -9.87 32.33 19.09
C LEU A 608 -10.03 32.21 20.59
N GLN A 609 -9.08 31.55 21.26
CA GLN A 609 -9.11 31.29 22.71
C GLN A 609 -7.96 32.03 23.43
N PRO A 610 -8.17 32.50 24.68
CA PRO A 610 -7.13 33.18 25.45
C PRO A 610 -5.90 32.30 25.69
N GLY A 611 -4.71 32.87 25.54
CA GLY A 611 -3.44 32.19 25.87
C GLY A 611 -3.06 31.02 24.96
N THR A 612 -3.77 30.81 23.85
CA THR A 612 -3.48 29.73 22.88
C THR A 612 -3.25 30.28 21.48
N ALA A 613 -2.45 29.57 20.68
CA ALA A 613 -2.50 29.74 19.24
C ALA A 613 -3.93 29.44 18.75
N PRO A 614 -4.43 30.12 17.70
CA PRO A 614 -5.84 30.09 17.33
C PRO A 614 -6.26 28.72 16.78
N THR A 615 -6.64 27.76 17.63
CA THR A 615 -6.92 26.40 17.11
C THR A 615 -7.87 25.58 17.99
N VAL A 616 -9.15 25.96 18.01
CA VAL A 616 -10.20 24.92 17.95
C VAL A 616 -10.97 25.14 16.65
N ASN A 617 -10.63 24.32 15.65
CA ASN A 617 -11.31 24.31 14.37
C ASN A 617 -12.18 23.05 14.31
N THR A 618 -13.46 23.22 14.00
CA THR A 618 -14.43 22.11 13.94
C THR A 618 -14.34 21.41 12.57
N PHE A 619 -13.19 20.81 12.28
CA PHE A 619 -13.01 19.90 11.14
C PHE A 619 -13.39 18.49 11.57
N GLN A 620 -14.68 18.23 11.72
CA GLN A 620 -15.16 16.85 11.75
C GLN A 620 -15.44 16.47 10.30
N TRP A 621 -15.01 15.29 9.84
CA TRP A 621 -15.40 14.78 8.52
C TRP A 621 -16.61 13.87 8.70
N GLU A 622 -17.57 13.93 7.79
CA GLU A 622 -18.69 12.98 7.74
C GLU A 622 -18.65 12.24 6.40
N VAL A 623 -19.07 10.98 6.41
CA VAL A 623 -19.14 10.17 5.18
C VAL A 623 -20.11 10.82 4.20
N GLY A 624 -19.73 10.91 2.93
CA GLY A 624 -20.57 11.55 1.90
C GLY A 624 -20.41 13.06 1.79
N GLN A 625 -19.53 13.68 2.59
CA GLN A 625 -19.22 15.11 2.50
C GLN A 625 -17.79 15.35 1.98
N TYR A 626 -17.59 16.47 1.28
CA TYR A 626 -16.27 16.98 0.92
C TYR A 626 -16.14 18.48 1.26
N PRO A 627 -14.97 18.96 1.73
CA PRO A 627 -14.79 20.35 2.10
C PRO A 627 -14.41 21.22 0.90
N VAL A 628 -14.83 22.48 0.94
CA VAL A 628 -14.32 23.58 0.12
C VAL A 628 -13.72 24.59 1.09
N ILE A 629 -12.40 24.78 1.06
CA ILE A 629 -11.71 25.64 2.02
C ILE A 629 -11.49 27.03 1.45
N THR A 630 -11.67 28.05 2.27
CA THR A 630 -11.28 29.42 1.97
C THR A 630 -10.35 29.93 3.05
N GLY A 631 -9.16 30.38 2.65
CA GLY A 631 -8.18 31.04 3.52
C GLY A 631 -8.08 32.52 3.21
N ALA A 632 -7.85 33.32 4.25
CA ALA A 632 -7.63 34.75 4.18
C ALA A 632 -6.21 35.08 4.65
N PRO A 633 -5.44 35.91 3.94
CA PRO A 633 -4.07 36.30 4.30
C PRO A 633 -4.07 37.31 5.47
N VAL A 634 -4.66 36.92 6.58
CA VAL A 634 -4.93 37.76 7.72
C VAL A 634 -4.52 37.00 8.98
N ALA A 635 -3.81 37.68 9.86
CA ALA A 635 -3.55 37.21 11.21
C ALA A 635 -4.46 37.94 12.19
N VAL A 636 -4.98 37.18 13.15
CA VAL A 636 -5.84 37.67 14.23
C VAL A 636 -5.20 37.37 15.57
N GLU A 637 -5.17 38.37 16.44
CA GLU A 637 -4.63 38.26 17.80
C GLU A 637 -5.75 38.60 18.79
N LEU A 638 -6.14 37.66 19.64
CA LEU A 638 -7.19 37.89 20.62
C LEU A 638 -6.74 38.93 21.66
N LEU A 639 -7.64 39.84 22.02
CA LEU A 639 -7.45 40.82 23.07
C LEU A 639 -8.37 40.48 24.25
N GLY A 640 -7.78 40.07 25.37
CA GLY A 640 -8.50 39.73 26.59
C GLY A 640 -8.88 38.25 26.68
N GLU A 641 -9.85 37.95 27.56
CA GLU A 641 -10.20 36.58 27.97
C GLU A 641 -11.48 36.04 27.31
N THR A 642 -12.22 36.84 26.54
CA THR A 642 -13.47 36.38 25.91
C THR A 642 -13.18 35.79 24.53
N PRO A 643 -13.48 34.50 24.27
CA PRO A 643 -13.22 33.88 22.98
C PRO A 643 -14.04 34.49 21.84
N VAL A 644 -13.48 34.47 20.62
CA VAL A 644 -14.14 34.99 19.40
C VAL A 644 -14.31 33.87 18.39
N GLU A 645 -15.53 33.68 17.88
CA GLU A 645 -15.80 32.78 16.77
C GLU A 645 -15.66 33.53 15.44
N ILE A 646 -14.95 32.93 14.48
CA ILE A 646 -14.78 33.39 13.10
C ILE A 646 -15.40 32.35 12.15
N SER A 647 -16.22 32.83 11.21
CA SER A 647 -16.91 32.03 10.19
C SER A 647 -17.03 32.81 8.87
N ASP A 648 -17.54 32.18 7.82
CA ASP A 648 -17.80 32.82 6.52
C ASP A 648 -16.62 33.59 5.93
N VAL A 649 -15.43 33.00 5.97
CA VAL A 649 -14.25 33.62 5.40
C VAL A 649 -14.41 33.67 3.87
N THR A 650 -14.26 34.86 3.31
CA THR A 650 -14.34 35.15 1.88
C THR A 650 -13.15 36.01 1.47
N ALA A 651 -12.62 35.74 0.28
CA ALA A 651 -11.57 36.54 -0.34
C ALA A 651 -11.91 36.70 -1.82
N SER A 652 -11.87 37.94 -2.31
CA SER A 652 -12.15 38.29 -3.70
C SER A 652 -11.10 39.29 -4.19
N GLY A 653 -10.80 39.26 -5.49
CA GLY A 653 -9.79 40.12 -6.12
C GLY A 653 -8.36 39.55 -6.08
N ASP A 654 -7.38 40.36 -6.49
CA ASP A 654 -5.96 40.01 -6.37
C ASP A 654 -5.51 40.17 -4.92
N VAL A 655 -5.67 39.10 -4.14
CA VAL A 655 -5.33 39.04 -2.72
C VAL A 655 -3.87 39.40 -2.43
N SER A 656 -2.97 39.31 -3.41
CA SER A 656 -1.57 39.76 -3.27
C SER A 656 -1.44 41.29 -3.15
N ALA A 657 -2.43 42.06 -3.59
CA ALA A 657 -2.48 43.51 -3.46
C ALA A 657 -2.76 43.97 -2.02
N LEU A 658 -3.41 43.13 -1.20
CA LEU A 658 -3.60 43.38 0.24
C LEU A 658 -2.26 43.59 0.97
N ALA A 659 -1.21 42.91 0.50
CA ALA A 659 0.15 43.02 1.04
C ALA A 659 0.90 44.29 0.59
N LYS A 660 0.42 44.99 -0.44
CA LYS A 660 1.09 46.14 -1.09
C LYS A 660 0.53 47.50 -0.64
N GLY A 661 -0.61 47.52 0.05
CA GLY A 661 -1.30 48.74 0.49
C GLY A 661 -1.77 48.68 1.96
N THR A 662 -2.30 49.79 2.46
CA THR A 662 -2.98 49.83 3.76
C THR A 662 -4.47 49.54 3.55
N PRO A 663 -4.99 48.38 4.00
CA PRO A 663 -6.39 48.05 3.80
C PRO A 663 -7.29 48.99 4.60
N ARG A 664 -8.45 49.33 4.03
CA ARG A 664 -9.51 50.01 4.76
C ARG A 664 -10.37 48.97 5.46
N PHE A 665 -10.49 49.10 6.78
CA PHE A 665 -11.31 48.22 7.59
C PHE A 665 -12.73 48.73 7.68
N GLU A 666 -13.69 47.83 7.50
CA GLU A 666 -15.11 48.08 7.72
C GLU A 666 -15.67 47.01 8.65
N VAL A 667 -16.45 47.43 9.65
CA VAL A 667 -17.15 46.53 10.57
C VAL A 667 -18.62 46.85 10.49
N VAL A 668 -19.43 45.85 10.14
CA VAL A 668 -20.88 46.00 9.96
C VAL A 668 -21.59 45.08 10.96
N GLY A 669 -22.47 45.64 11.80
CA GLY A 669 -23.19 44.92 12.86
C GLY A 669 -22.81 45.42 14.25
N ASP A 670 -22.83 44.52 15.25
CA ASP A 670 -22.62 44.83 16.66
C ASP A 670 -21.13 44.89 17.03
N GLY A 671 -20.36 45.68 16.28
CA GLY A 671 -18.93 45.89 16.49
C GLY A 671 -18.41 47.16 15.85
N ARG A 672 -17.18 47.55 16.20
CA ARG A 672 -16.50 48.72 15.61
C ARG A 672 -15.00 48.50 15.47
N PHE A 673 -14.39 49.22 14.53
CA PHE A 673 -12.93 49.25 14.35
C PHE A 673 -12.36 50.53 14.96
N GLU A 674 -11.46 50.40 15.94
CA GLU A 674 -10.87 51.51 16.70
C GLU A 674 -9.42 51.15 17.09
N ASP A 675 -8.46 52.06 16.90
CA ASP A 675 -7.04 51.88 17.28
C ASP A 675 -6.39 50.57 16.78
N ASN A 676 -6.65 50.17 15.53
CA ASN A 676 -6.21 48.90 14.93
C ASN A 676 -6.78 47.65 15.62
N LYS A 677 -7.95 47.75 16.23
CA LYS A 677 -8.65 46.68 16.93
C LYS A 677 -10.10 46.59 16.46
N VAL A 678 -10.61 45.38 16.39
CA VAL A 678 -12.05 45.11 16.28
C VAL A 678 -12.57 44.90 17.70
N LEU A 679 -13.59 45.66 18.09
CA LEU A 679 -14.32 45.52 19.35
C LEU A 679 -15.73 45.03 19.05
N LEU A 680 -16.15 43.97 19.74
CA LEU A 680 -17.44 43.30 19.53
C LEU A 680 -18.31 43.39 20.79
N THR A 681 -19.57 43.75 20.59
CA THR A 681 -20.65 43.63 21.57
C THR A 681 -21.70 42.60 21.15
N GLY A 682 -21.58 42.05 19.94
CA GLY A 682 -22.43 41.01 19.35
C GLY A 682 -21.86 40.54 17.99
N PRO A 683 -22.67 39.85 17.17
CA PRO A 683 -22.27 39.43 15.83
C PRO A 683 -21.98 40.60 14.88
N ALA A 684 -20.90 40.50 14.11
CA ALA A 684 -20.50 41.49 13.12
C ALA A 684 -19.81 40.85 11.90
N ARG A 685 -19.74 41.56 10.78
CA ARG A 685 -18.89 41.24 9.62
C ARG A 685 -17.70 42.19 9.61
N VAL A 686 -16.50 41.64 9.53
CA VAL A 686 -15.26 42.41 9.32
C VAL A 686 -14.86 42.30 7.85
N GLY A 687 -14.75 43.44 7.18
CA GLY A 687 -14.26 43.57 5.80
C GLY A 687 -12.94 44.35 5.77
N MET A 688 -12.01 43.86 4.95
CA MET A 688 -10.73 44.49 4.63
C MET A 688 -10.72 44.80 3.13
N LEU A 689 -10.98 46.05 2.80
CA LEU A 689 -11.03 46.56 1.43
C LEU A 689 -9.64 47.01 0.99
N TYR A 690 -9.26 46.67 -0.24
CA TYR A 690 -7.98 47.06 -0.85
C TYR A 690 -8.16 47.27 -2.35
N ASP A 691 -7.14 47.84 -3.00
CA ASP A 691 -7.19 48.11 -4.44
C ASP A 691 -7.31 46.79 -5.22
N GLY A 692 -8.50 46.56 -5.77
CA GLY A 692 -8.82 45.38 -6.58
C GLY A 692 -9.54 44.24 -5.86
N GLY A 693 -9.92 44.37 -4.58
CA GLY A 693 -10.66 43.31 -3.89
C GLY A 693 -11.09 43.55 -2.43
N GLU A 694 -11.66 42.51 -1.82
CA GLU A 694 -12.08 42.46 -0.41
C GLU A 694 -11.72 41.10 0.22
N VAL A 695 -11.23 41.12 1.46
CA VAL A 695 -11.23 39.96 2.36
C VAL A 695 -12.24 40.23 3.48
N ALA A 696 -13.18 39.32 3.71
CA ALA A 696 -14.19 39.48 4.75
C ALA A 696 -14.49 38.19 5.52
N PHE A 697 -14.90 38.33 6.78
CA PHE A 697 -15.30 37.21 7.62
C PHE A 697 -16.32 37.63 8.69
N SER A 698 -17.22 36.72 9.05
CA SER A 698 -18.20 36.86 10.11
C SER A 698 -17.55 36.58 11.46
N VAL A 699 -17.81 37.42 12.45
CA VAL A 699 -17.28 37.28 13.82
C VAL A 699 -18.37 37.44 14.87
N LYS A 700 -18.24 36.74 16.00
CA LYS A 700 -19.07 36.99 17.19
C LYS A 700 -18.34 36.58 18.48
N PRO A 701 -18.68 37.19 19.64
CA PRO A 701 -18.28 36.64 20.93
C PRO A 701 -18.80 35.21 21.09
N ALA A 702 -17.97 34.30 21.60
CA ALA A 702 -18.42 32.94 21.93
C ALA A 702 -19.38 32.93 23.13
N GLU A 703 -19.25 33.94 24.01
CA GLU A 703 -20.14 34.20 25.13
C GLU A 703 -20.94 35.48 24.84
N THR A 704 -22.26 35.37 24.69
CA THR A 704 -23.13 36.46 24.20
C THR A 704 -23.19 37.70 25.08
N ASP A 705 -22.78 37.59 26.35
CA ASP A 705 -22.96 38.64 27.36
C ASP A 705 -21.65 39.37 27.71
N LYS A 706 -20.55 39.10 27.00
CA LYS A 706 -19.24 39.71 27.27
C LYS A 706 -18.67 40.40 26.03
N PRO A 707 -18.14 41.62 26.17
CA PRO A 707 -17.43 42.27 25.08
C PRO A 707 -16.15 41.51 24.75
N ALA A 708 -15.88 41.34 23.47
CA ALA A 708 -14.67 40.68 22.97
C ALA A 708 -13.89 41.63 22.06
N GLY A 709 -12.58 41.45 21.97
CA GLY A 709 -11.75 42.26 21.07
C GLY A 709 -10.64 41.43 20.44
N PHE A 710 -10.19 41.85 19.27
CA PHE A 710 -9.03 41.24 18.61
C PHE A 710 -8.34 42.26 17.69
N ARG A 711 -7.04 42.08 17.46
CA ARG A 711 -6.32 42.80 16.39
C ARG A 711 -6.39 41.99 15.11
N VAL A 712 -6.44 42.72 14.00
CA VAL A 712 -6.44 42.15 12.65
C VAL A 712 -5.32 42.80 11.87
N ARG A 713 -4.46 41.99 11.25
CA ARG A 713 -3.40 42.49 10.36
C ARG A 713 -3.37 41.69 9.07
N ALA A 714 -3.12 42.38 7.96
CA ALA A 714 -2.82 41.73 6.69
C ALA A 714 -1.46 41.02 6.77
N LEU A 715 -1.32 39.89 6.09
CA LEU A 715 -0.08 39.14 5.96
C LEU A 715 0.55 39.41 4.59
N HIS A 716 1.85 39.69 4.60
CA HIS A 716 2.62 39.91 3.37
C HIS A 716 3.09 38.61 2.70
N ALA A 717 3.17 37.53 3.49
CA ALA A 717 3.45 36.17 3.07
C ALA A 717 2.72 35.22 4.03
N PRO A 718 2.45 33.96 3.63
CA PRO A 718 1.92 32.96 4.55
C PRO A 718 2.84 32.84 5.77
N GLU A 719 2.27 32.67 6.96
CA GLU A 719 3.11 32.59 8.16
C GLU A 719 3.93 31.29 8.13
N ALA A 720 5.20 31.38 8.55
CA ALA A 720 5.99 30.18 8.85
C ALA A 720 5.32 29.49 10.04
N CYS A 721 4.54 28.45 9.77
CA CYS A 721 3.75 27.85 10.82
C CYS A 721 4.65 27.13 11.83
N THR A 722 4.62 27.62 13.07
CA THR A 722 5.21 26.99 14.23
C THR A 722 4.28 25.87 14.68
N HIS A 723 4.70 24.61 14.56
CA HIS A 723 3.82 23.49 14.90
C HIS A 723 3.58 23.37 16.42
N ALA A 724 2.33 23.10 16.77
CA ALA A 724 1.82 22.79 18.11
C ALA A 724 1.51 21.28 18.25
N PHE A 725 2.51 20.42 18.04
CA PHE A 725 2.58 19.13 18.72
C PHE A 725 4.04 18.91 19.13
N PRO A 726 4.27 18.48 20.38
CA PRO A 726 5.57 18.50 21.01
C PRO A 726 6.52 17.54 20.31
N ASP A 727 7.80 17.92 20.29
CA ASP A 727 8.91 17.01 20.14
C ASP A 727 8.68 15.77 21.03
N ASN A 728 8.35 14.64 20.41
CA ASN A 728 8.68 13.32 20.95
C ASN A 728 9.93 12.89 20.17
N ALA A 729 11.15 13.01 20.67
CA ALA A 729 11.59 13.17 22.04
C ALA A 729 12.85 14.03 22.07
N GLU A 730 13.11 14.61 23.23
CA GLU A 730 14.45 14.84 23.76
C GLU A 730 15.53 14.10 22.97
N ARG A 731 16.32 14.84 22.18
CA ARG A 731 17.75 14.51 22.21
C ARG A 731 18.14 14.68 23.67
N PRO A 732 18.72 13.67 24.34
CA PRO A 732 19.37 13.93 25.60
C PRO A 732 20.36 15.05 25.34
N ALA A 733 20.22 16.15 26.08
CA ALA A 733 21.29 17.11 26.21
C ALA A 733 22.58 16.32 26.53
N ARG A 734 23.68 16.74 25.90
CA ARG A 734 25.02 16.23 26.23
C ARG A 734 25.16 16.18 27.76
N PRO A 735 25.63 15.08 28.35
CA PRO A 735 26.08 15.14 29.73
C PRO A 735 27.37 15.96 29.74
N ASP A 736 27.23 17.27 29.93
CA ASP A 736 28.31 18.07 30.47
C ASP A 736 28.57 17.60 31.91
N GLY A 737 29.71 16.95 32.07
CA GLY A 737 30.42 16.85 33.34
C GLY A 737 29.84 15.88 34.36
N ASN A 738 30.34 14.65 34.36
CA ASN A 738 30.62 14.01 35.64
C ASN A 738 32.10 14.14 35.96
N ARG A 739 32.36 15.15 36.81
CA ARG A 739 33.54 15.20 37.67
C ARG A 739 33.68 13.85 38.36
N SER A 740 34.89 13.30 38.27
CA SER A 740 35.32 12.13 39.02
C SER A 740 35.00 12.28 40.52
N PRO A 741 34.54 11.22 41.21
CA PRO A 741 34.56 11.21 42.67
C PRO A 741 36.02 11.26 43.16
N ARG A 742 36.33 12.19 44.06
CA ARG A 742 37.66 12.36 44.66
C ARG A 742 37.89 11.38 45.82
N ARG A 743 39.08 10.74 45.79
CA ARG A 743 40.08 10.47 46.88
C ARG A 743 39.86 9.27 47.84
N PRO A 744 40.92 8.66 48.43
CA PRO A 744 42.21 9.26 48.87
C PRO A 744 43.55 8.47 48.71
N GLY A 745 44.70 9.16 48.89
CA GLY A 745 46.05 8.63 49.26
C GLY A 745 47.15 8.73 48.18
N ARG A 746 48.14 9.65 48.21
CA ARG A 746 49.49 9.57 48.85
C ARG A 746 50.21 8.23 48.55
N ARG A 747 51.40 8.12 47.92
CA ARG A 747 52.72 8.80 48.06
C ARG A 747 53.62 8.35 46.88
N GLU A 748 54.40 9.25 46.28
CA GLU A 748 55.88 9.40 46.36
C GLU A 748 56.69 8.84 45.18
N GLY A 749 57.46 9.75 44.56
CA GLY A 749 58.75 9.60 43.88
C GLY A 749 59.19 8.26 43.29
N ARG A 750 59.38 8.23 41.97
CA ARG A 750 60.66 8.52 41.30
C ARG A 750 60.48 8.52 39.79
#